data_AF-A0A091N2Q6-F1
#
_entry.id   AF-A0A091N2Q6-F1
#
_cell.length_a   1.000
_cell.length_b   1.000
_cell.length_c   1.000
_cell.angle_alpha   90.00
_cell.angle_beta   90.00
_cell.angle_gamma   90.00
#
_symmetry.space_group_name_H-M   'P 1'
#
loop_
_entity.id
_entity.type
_entity.pdbx_description
1 polymer ?
#
loop_
_entity_poly.entity_id
_entity_poly.type
_entity_poly.pdbx_seq_one_letter_code
_entity_poly.pdbx_strand_id
1 'polypeptide(L)'
;MGKKVKKEVEPPPKDVFDPLLIESKTAATVVLMLNSPEEEVLTKACDALYKFASKGDENKVTLLGLGAVEHLYKLISHENPTVRRNAVMVVGIMASNYDVKNLLRELDVTNSLISQLVPEEDVVIHEFATLCLAHMAVEYTTKVRIFEQGGLEPLIRLLGSPDPDVKKNSVECIYLLVQDFQSRAAVCALNVIPPLLELLKSEYPVIQLLALQTLEVISKDRETRIILGKNEGLDCLLKILEANEFSDLHVEALAVLGNCLEDVHILQLFQQRGGLKKLLSFVGVSAVPDIQKNAAKAITKAAYDFETRKILNEEEVEKSLINLLEIENNGVKVAASQAISAMCENLASKRAFGLQGIPQLVQLLSSDSEEVKEAAVRALANLTAASPSNASAVAEAEGIEPLVNTLNAQRDGAIASAAAVLTNLAVQEAFRVKIQSCGVMTALVEPLCSTSSQVQSKAAFAVAAFGCDADARTELRNSGGLGPLVELLHSKNEEVRRNACWAVLVCASDELTAVELCRLGALDILEEINLSTGRKNNFSEAALEKLLDNNLSQKYSQMGYLSSSNVITDGFYDCGQIKPGVKFLSLEELSMQELTDRRAIILVNAKLQEEDSSVVSPVEEKQELSGQPCSLSKSSTREKGLRYHTLNYIYIHVCCFLYIRKGKGKKEEEKAEEVIQITSMVQDEKNLENSHWPPPPDLILLDYINDASRTILPLTTTREQVVALAQFVADKMGGPTERNKLHDFSWELHISEIEFELKCNVVPIGKVKKGTFYHRALLFKVLADRIGIGCSLVRGDYNRAWNEVKLVDDSSQGISGLLLPPQEYVVDLMFEPGFLMKQGSAEADQYKRI
;
A
#
# COMPACT_ATOMS: atom_id res chain seq x y z
N MET A 1 41.05 -56.92 -64.37
CA MET A 1 40.34 -58.17 -64.71
C MET A 1 40.83 -59.27 -63.79
N GLY A 2 39.94 -59.89 -63.00
CA GLY A 2 40.26 -61.05 -62.17
C GLY A 2 38.97 -61.79 -61.84
N LYS A 3 38.69 -62.87 -62.59
CA LYS A 3 37.58 -63.79 -62.33
C LYS A 3 37.82 -64.49 -60.99
N LYS A 4 36.96 -64.29 -59.99
CA LYS A 4 36.83 -65.20 -58.85
C LYS A 4 35.70 -66.19 -59.12
N VAL A 5 36.09 -67.45 -59.08
CA VAL A 5 35.30 -68.67 -59.28
C VAL A 5 34.20 -68.74 -58.22
N LYS A 6 32.96 -69.05 -58.65
CA LYS A 6 31.86 -69.45 -57.77
C LYS A 6 32.26 -70.73 -57.04
N LYS A 7 32.38 -70.66 -55.72
CA LYS A 7 32.42 -71.84 -54.86
C LYS A 7 30.99 -72.35 -54.75
N GLU A 8 30.69 -73.52 -55.31
CA GLU A 8 29.44 -74.22 -55.05
C GLU A 8 29.36 -74.52 -53.56
N VAL A 9 28.31 -74.00 -52.91
CA VAL A 9 27.98 -74.25 -51.51
C VAL A 9 27.18 -75.55 -51.51
N GLU A 10 27.64 -76.55 -50.75
CA GLU A 10 26.90 -77.79 -50.52
C GLU A 10 25.49 -77.49 -49.99
N PRO A 11 24.46 -78.25 -50.42
CA PRO A 11 23.11 -78.06 -49.92
C PRO A 11 23.07 -78.36 -48.41
N PRO A 12 22.30 -77.59 -47.62
CA PRO A 12 22.18 -77.82 -46.19
C PRO A 12 21.55 -79.20 -45.92
N PRO A 13 21.80 -79.80 -44.73
CA PRO A 13 21.22 -81.08 -44.34
C PRO A 13 19.69 -81.03 -44.45
N LYS A 14 19.07 -82.15 -44.87
CA LYS A 14 17.62 -82.28 -45.17
C LYS A 14 16.65 -82.08 -43.97
N ASP A 15 17.15 -81.62 -42.83
CA ASP A 15 16.38 -81.40 -41.59
C ASP A 15 16.43 -79.94 -41.11
N VAL A 16 16.54 -78.96 -42.03
CA VAL A 16 16.34 -77.54 -41.71
C VAL A 16 14.99 -77.11 -42.28
N PHE A 17 14.00 -76.90 -41.42
CA PHE A 17 12.73 -76.29 -41.82
C PHE A 17 12.98 -74.87 -42.36
N ASP A 18 12.30 -74.52 -43.45
CA ASP A 18 12.29 -73.14 -43.95
C ASP A 18 11.81 -72.19 -42.83
N PRO A 19 12.44 -71.02 -42.64
CA PRO A 19 12.01 -70.07 -41.62
C PRO A 19 10.57 -69.62 -41.91
N LEU A 20 9.65 -69.98 -41.02
CA LEU A 20 8.26 -69.52 -41.05
C LEU A 20 8.25 -67.98 -40.92
N LEU A 21 7.82 -67.30 -41.98
CA LEU A 21 7.50 -65.87 -41.96
C LEU A 21 6.20 -65.68 -41.18
N ILE A 22 6.30 -65.38 -39.89
CA ILE A 22 5.15 -65.04 -39.05
C ILE A 22 4.69 -63.62 -39.40
N GLU A 23 3.80 -63.50 -40.39
CA GLU A 23 3.09 -62.25 -40.69
C GLU A 23 1.66 -62.31 -40.13
N SER A 24 1.42 -61.67 -38.97
CA SER A 24 0.07 -61.52 -38.42
C SER A 24 -0.61 -60.25 -38.94
N LYS A 25 -1.86 -60.36 -39.38
CA LYS A 25 -2.66 -59.24 -39.94
C LYS A 25 -3.46 -58.44 -38.90
N THR A 26 -3.46 -58.84 -37.63
CA THR A 26 -4.30 -58.22 -36.59
C THR A 26 -3.48 -57.86 -35.35
N ALA A 27 -3.66 -56.64 -34.83
CA ALA A 27 -2.91 -56.14 -33.68
C ALA A 27 -3.10 -57.00 -32.43
N ALA A 28 -4.32 -57.49 -32.18
CA ALA A 28 -4.62 -58.38 -31.05
C ALA A 28 -3.75 -59.65 -31.05
N THR A 29 -3.58 -60.31 -32.19
CA THR A 29 -2.73 -61.49 -32.31
C THR A 29 -1.26 -61.16 -32.06
N VAL A 30 -0.78 -59.99 -32.52
CA VAL A 30 0.59 -59.54 -32.26
C VAL A 30 0.81 -59.25 -30.78
N VAL A 31 -0.17 -58.67 -30.08
CA VAL A 31 -0.08 -58.47 -28.62
C VAL A 31 0.00 -59.79 -27.87
N LEU A 32 -0.77 -60.81 -28.28
CA LEU A 32 -0.68 -62.15 -27.69
C LEU A 32 0.69 -62.81 -27.90
N MET A 33 1.34 -62.54 -29.03
CA MET A 33 2.69 -63.05 -29.32
C MET A 33 3.77 -62.51 -28.35
N LEU A 34 3.50 -61.43 -27.61
CA LEU A 34 4.41 -60.92 -26.57
C LEU A 34 4.55 -61.86 -25.35
N ASN A 35 3.70 -62.88 -25.23
CA ASN A 35 3.83 -63.93 -24.20
C ASN A 35 4.62 -65.16 -24.68
N SER A 36 5.14 -65.14 -25.92
CA SER A 36 5.89 -66.27 -26.46
C SER A 36 7.23 -66.46 -25.71
N PRO A 37 7.64 -67.70 -25.40
CA PRO A 37 8.99 -67.97 -24.88
C PRO A 37 10.08 -67.82 -25.95
N GLU A 38 9.70 -67.82 -27.23
CA GLU A 38 10.64 -67.75 -28.36
C GLU A 38 11.07 -66.29 -28.64
N GLU A 39 12.37 -66.01 -28.49
CA GLU A 39 12.94 -64.66 -28.64
C GLU A 39 12.75 -64.07 -30.05
N GLU A 40 12.79 -64.91 -31.09
CA GLU A 40 12.51 -64.46 -32.47
C GLU A 40 11.06 -63.99 -32.64
N VAL A 41 10.12 -64.64 -31.95
CA VAL A 41 8.70 -64.29 -31.99
C VAL A 41 8.48 -62.97 -31.28
N LEU A 42 9.08 -62.79 -30.10
CA LEU A 42 9.05 -61.52 -29.35
C LEU A 42 9.63 -60.38 -30.17
N THR A 43 10.78 -60.61 -30.82
CA THR A 43 11.45 -59.60 -31.66
C THR A 43 10.57 -59.15 -32.82
N LYS A 44 9.98 -60.10 -33.57
CA LYS A 44 9.05 -59.82 -34.68
C LYS A 44 7.76 -59.17 -34.21
N ALA A 45 7.23 -59.58 -33.05
CA ALA A 45 6.05 -58.98 -32.46
C ALA A 45 6.28 -57.51 -32.10
N CYS A 46 7.36 -57.20 -31.38
CA CYS A 46 7.70 -55.82 -31.02
C CYS A 46 7.95 -54.95 -32.26
N ASP A 47 8.62 -55.45 -33.31
CA ASP A 47 8.82 -54.70 -34.56
C ASP A 47 7.50 -54.39 -35.28
N ALA A 48 6.56 -55.34 -35.31
CA ALA A 48 5.22 -55.14 -35.86
C ALA A 48 4.42 -54.12 -35.03
N LEU A 49 4.50 -54.18 -33.70
CA LEU A 49 3.84 -53.23 -32.80
C LEU A 49 4.43 -51.82 -32.94
N TYR A 50 5.75 -51.70 -33.07
CA TYR A 50 6.42 -50.43 -33.32
C TYR A 50 5.88 -49.77 -34.58
N LYS A 51 5.91 -50.50 -35.71
CA LYS A 51 5.36 -50.02 -37.00
C LYS A 51 3.88 -49.67 -36.93
N PHE A 52 3.10 -50.34 -36.08
CA PHE A 52 1.68 -50.06 -35.90
C PHE A 52 1.46 -48.81 -35.04
N ALA A 53 2.16 -48.68 -33.91
CA ALA A 53 2.09 -47.55 -32.99
C ALA A 53 2.56 -46.24 -33.64
N SER A 54 3.56 -46.30 -34.52
CA SER A 54 4.09 -45.11 -35.22
C SER A 54 3.12 -44.51 -36.26
N LYS A 55 2.04 -45.20 -36.63
CA LYS A 55 1.08 -44.72 -37.63
C LYS A 55 0.02 -43.75 -37.10
N GLY A 56 -0.09 -43.59 -35.78
CA GLY A 56 -1.01 -42.62 -35.18
C GLY A 56 -1.48 -42.97 -33.77
N ASP A 57 -2.09 -42.00 -33.10
CA ASP A 57 -2.51 -42.13 -31.70
C ASP A 57 -3.67 -43.11 -31.50
N GLU A 58 -4.57 -43.25 -32.47
CA GLU A 58 -5.65 -44.25 -32.45
C GLU A 58 -5.11 -45.68 -32.31
N ASN A 59 -3.96 -45.95 -32.95
CA ASN A 59 -3.29 -47.24 -32.83
C ASN A 59 -2.69 -47.44 -31.45
N LYS A 60 -2.12 -46.38 -30.83
CA LYS A 60 -1.59 -46.43 -29.47
C LYS A 60 -2.70 -46.74 -28.46
N VAL A 61 -3.86 -46.10 -28.60
CA VAL A 61 -5.06 -46.37 -27.78
C VAL A 61 -5.57 -47.79 -28.01
N THR A 62 -5.57 -48.26 -29.25
CA THR A 62 -5.95 -49.65 -29.57
C THR A 62 -5.01 -50.65 -28.88
N LEU A 63 -3.70 -50.43 -28.94
CA LEU A 63 -2.71 -51.28 -28.26
C LEU A 63 -2.85 -51.23 -26.75
N LEU A 64 -3.15 -50.07 -26.19
CA LEU A 64 -3.47 -49.90 -24.76
C LEU A 64 -4.69 -50.75 -24.37
N GLY A 65 -5.79 -50.65 -25.12
CA GLY A 65 -7.00 -51.44 -24.87
C GLY A 65 -6.82 -52.96 -25.02
N LEU A 66 -5.79 -53.39 -25.77
CA LEU A 66 -5.40 -54.79 -25.90
C LEU A 66 -4.44 -55.27 -24.80
N GLY A 67 -4.04 -54.39 -23.87
CA GLY A 67 -3.11 -54.72 -22.78
C GLY A 67 -1.66 -54.84 -23.22
N ALA A 68 -1.26 -54.19 -24.32
CA ALA A 68 0.11 -54.31 -24.84
C ALA A 68 1.17 -53.74 -23.88
N VAL A 69 0.83 -52.67 -23.14
CA VAL A 69 1.77 -51.92 -22.30
C VAL A 69 2.30 -52.76 -21.14
N GLU A 70 1.44 -53.56 -20.49
CA GLU A 70 1.79 -54.44 -19.38
C GLU A 70 2.71 -55.58 -19.81
N HIS A 71 2.55 -56.06 -21.04
CA HIS A 71 3.42 -57.07 -21.63
C HIS A 71 4.78 -56.47 -22.00
N LEU A 72 4.77 -55.32 -22.65
CA LEU A 72 5.99 -54.61 -23.04
C LEU A 72 6.82 -54.19 -21.83
N TYR A 73 6.18 -53.76 -20.73
CA TYR A 73 6.85 -53.43 -19.47
C TYR A 73 7.76 -54.57 -18.98
N LYS A 74 7.30 -55.82 -19.04
CA LYS A 74 8.10 -56.99 -18.65
C LYS A 74 9.30 -57.22 -19.57
N LEU A 75 9.17 -56.85 -20.85
CA LEU A 75 10.19 -57.05 -21.87
C LEU A 75 11.28 -55.96 -21.86
N ILE A 76 11.07 -54.82 -21.19
CA ILE A 76 12.08 -53.75 -21.03
C ILE A 76 13.33 -54.25 -20.28
N SER A 77 13.20 -55.27 -19.44
CA SER A 77 14.32 -55.86 -18.69
C SER A 77 14.64 -57.29 -19.14
N HIS A 78 14.27 -57.65 -20.37
CA HIS A 78 14.54 -58.98 -20.93
C HIS A 78 16.04 -59.23 -21.09
N GLU A 79 16.50 -60.48 -20.90
CA GLU A 79 17.93 -60.85 -20.99
C GLU A 79 18.49 -60.62 -22.39
N ASN A 80 17.74 -61.02 -23.43
CA ASN A 80 18.12 -60.78 -24.82
C ASN A 80 18.11 -59.27 -25.17
N PRO A 81 19.25 -58.70 -25.63
CA PRO A 81 19.37 -57.28 -25.95
C PRO A 81 18.48 -56.83 -27.12
N THR A 82 18.20 -57.71 -28.09
CA THR A 82 17.36 -57.40 -29.24
C THR A 82 15.89 -57.28 -28.84
N VAL A 83 15.41 -58.19 -28.00
CA VAL A 83 14.04 -58.15 -27.45
C VAL A 83 13.86 -56.90 -26.61
N ARG A 84 14.83 -56.62 -25.73
CA ARG A 84 14.85 -55.42 -24.89
C ARG A 84 14.80 -54.14 -25.70
N ARG A 85 15.68 -54.02 -26.71
CA ARG A 85 15.70 -52.89 -27.65
C ARG A 85 14.34 -52.67 -28.29
N ASN A 86 13.78 -53.71 -28.90
CA ASN A 86 12.49 -53.57 -29.59
C ASN A 86 11.34 -53.25 -28.62
N ALA A 87 11.36 -53.77 -27.39
CA ALA A 87 10.35 -53.44 -26.39
C ALA A 87 10.42 -51.96 -25.97
N VAL A 88 11.63 -51.43 -25.69
CA VAL A 88 11.86 -50.03 -25.33
C VAL A 88 11.42 -49.10 -26.47
N MET A 89 11.70 -49.45 -27.73
CA MET A 89 11.25 -48.69 -28.90
C MET A 89 9.72 -48.51 -28.93
N VAL A 90 8.97 -49.59 -28.71
CA VAL A 90 7.49 -49.53 -28.70
C VAL A 90 7.00 -48.66 -27.55
N VAL A 91 7.52 -48.87 -26.34
CA VAL A 91 7.12 -48.11 -25.14
C VAL A 91 7.42 -46.62 -25.29
N GLY A 92 8.59 -46.25 -25.83
CA GLY A 92 8.98 -44.86 -26.05
C GLY A 92 8.05 -44.10 -26.98
N ILE A 93 7.63 -44.71 -28.10
CA ILE A 93 6.65 -44.10 -29.01
C ILE A 93 5.25 -44.05 -28.39
N MET A 94 4.84 -45.11 -27.69
CA MET A 94 3.54 -45.16 -27.04
C MET A 94 3.39 -44.10 -25.94
N ALA A 95 4.48 -43.74 -25.25
CA ALA A 95 4.48 -42.76 -24.16
C ALA A 95 4.10 -41.32 -24.58
N SER A 96 4.00 -41.02 -25.88
CA SER A 96 3.45 -39.74 -26.34
C SER A 96 1.93 -39.61 -26.10
N ASN A 97 1.21 -40.72 -25.92
CA ASN A 97 -0.22 -40.72 -25.63
C ASN A 97 -0.51 -40.58 -24.12
N TYR A 98 -1.49 -39.75 -23.76
CA TYR A 98 -1.84 -39.45 -22.36
C TYR A 98 -2.25 -40.68 -21.54
N ASP A 99 -3.13 -41.53 -22.06
CA ASP A 99 -3.63 -42.70 -21.33
C ASP A 99 -2.54 -43.75 -21.12
N VAL A 100 -1.65 -43.90 -22.10
CA VAL A 100 -0.46 -44.76 -21.96
C VAL A 100 0.44 -44.25 -20.83
N LYS A 101 0.70 -42.93 -20.74
CA LYS A 101 1.53 -42.38 -19.67
C LYS A 101 0.96 -42.67 -18.28
N ASN A 102 -0.37 -42.57 -18.13
CA ASN A 102 -1.03 -42.89 -16.87
C ASN A 102 -0.76 -44.33 -16.44
N LEU A 103 -0.90 -45.30 -17.36
CA LEU A 103 -0.63 -46.70 -17.07
C LEU A 103 0.86 -46.97 -16.82
N LEU A 104 1.76 -46.38 -17.61
CA LEU A 104 3.20 -46.51 -17.42
C LEU A 104 3.66 -46.01 -16.03
N ARG A 105 2.99 -44.98 -15.50
CA ARG A 105 3.22 -44.50 -14.13
C ARG A 105 2.73 -45.49 -13.07
N GLU A 106 1.59 -46.14 -13.29
CA GLU A 106 1.08 -47.18 -12.37
C GLU A 106 2.03 -48.39 -12.32
N LEU A 107 2.65 -48.73 -13.45
CA LEU A 107 3.62 -49.81 -13.58
C LEU A 107 5.05 -49.45 -13.08
N ASP A 108 5.26 -48.20 -12.63
CA ASP A 108 6.56 -47.68 -12.19
C ASP A 108 7.72 -47.91 -13.20
N VAL A 109 7.44 -47.66 -14.48
CA VAL A 109 8.39 -47.92 -15.57
C VAL A 109 9.68 -47.09 -15.51
N THR A 110 9.69 -45.98 -14.76
CA THR A 110 10.81 -45.04 -14.71
C THR A 110 12.09 -45.70 -14.22
N ASN A 111 12.01 -46.57 -13.20
CA ASN A 111 13.19 -47.25 -12.65
C ASN A 111 13.79 -48.23 -13.67
N SER A 112 12.92 -48.99 -14.35
CA SER A 112 13.32 -49.90 -15.42
C SER A 112 14.01 -49.13 -16.56
N LEU A 113 13.48 -47.99 -16.98
CA LEU A 113 14.09 -47.18 -18.05
C LEU A 113 15.42 -46.56 -17.63
N ILE A 114 15.52 -46.02 -16.41
CA ILE A 114 16.78 -45.44 -15.89
C ILE A 114 17.88 -46.51 -15.84
N SER A 115 17.54 -47.74 -15.46
CA SER A 115 18.50 -48.87 -15.45
C SER A 115 19.07 -49.21 -16.83
N GLN A 116 18.39 -48.82 -17.92
CA GLN A 116 18.85 -49.01 -19.30
C GLN A 116 19.76 -47.89 -19.81
N LEU A 117 19.97 -46.81 -19.05
CA LEU A 117 20.82 -45.67 -19.44
C LEU A 117 22.31 -45.89 -19.08
N VAL A 118 22.75 -47.14 -19.01
CA VAL A 118 24.15 -47.51 -18.76
C VAL A 118 24.99 -47.32 -20.04
N PRO A 119 26.28 -46.96 -19.95
CA PRO A 119 27.10 -46.65 -21.13
C PRO A 119 27.22 -47.80 -22.16
N GLU A 120 27.14 -49.05 -21.70
CA GLU A 120 27.35 -50.24 -22.51
C GLU A 120 26.13 -50.67 -23.34
N GLU A 121 24.97 -50.03 -23.11
CA GLU A 121 23.71 -50.37 -23.76
C GLU A 121 23.61 -49.80 -25.19
N ASP A 122 22.71 -50.36 -25.99
CA ASP A 122 22.48 -49.94 -27.37
C ASP A 122 22.00 -48.47 -27.43
N VAL A 123 22.57 -47.68 -28.35
CA VAL A 123 22.22 -46.27 -28.54
C VAL A 123 20.73 -46.09 -28.86
N VAL A 124 20.10 -47.04 -29.55
CA VAL A 124 18.65 -47.07 -29.82
C VAL A 124 17.87 -47.23 -28.51
N ILE A 125 18.37 -48.01 -27.56
CA ILE A 125 17.74 -48.09 -26.23
C ILE A 125 17.85 -46.74 -25.53
N HIS A 126 19.00 -46.08 -25.56
CA HIS A 126 19.14 -44.73 -25.00
C HIS A 126 18.16 -43.75 -25.63
N GLU A 127 18.01 -43.77 -26.96
CA GLU A 127 17.12 -42.87 -27.70
C GLU A 127 15.68 -42.99 -27.23
N PHE A 128 15.13 -44.21 -27.25
CA PHE A 128 13.73 -44.45 -26.93
C PHE A 128 13.44 -44.46 -25.43
N ALA A 129 14.41 -44.83 -24.58
CA ALA A 129 14.28 -44.74 -23.14
C ALA A 129 14.24 -43.26 -22.70
N THR A 130 15.16 -42.43 -23.21
CA THR A 130 15.16 -40.99 -22.91
C THR A 130 13.95 -40.27 -23.49
N LEU A 131 13.48 -40.67 -24.69
CA LEU A 131 12.21 -40.19 -25.27
C LEU A 131 11.02 -40.49 -24.34
N CYS A 132 10.94 -41.73 -23.85
CA CYS A 132 9.88 -42.12 -22.92
C CYS A 132 9.95 -41.29 -21.63
N LEU A 133 11.14 -41.14 -21.05
CA LEU A 133 11.33 -40.35 -19.83
C LEU A 133 10.96 -38.88 -20.03
N ALA A 134 11.33 -38.27 -21.17
CA ALA A 134 10.97 -36.89 -21.49
C ALA A 134 9.44 -36.71 -21.60
N HIS A 135 8.73 -37.58 -22.32
CA HIS A 135 7.27 -37.53 -22.41
C HIS A 135 6.57 -37.68 -21.05
N MET A 136 7.12 -38.55 -20.19
CA MET A 136 6.62 -38.80 -18.85
C MET A 136 6.94 -37.65 -17.88
N ALA A 137 8.08 -36.99 -18.05
CA ALA A 137 8.56 -35.89 -17.21
C ALA A 137 7.74 -34.60 -17.38
N VAL A 138 6.77 -34.53 -18.29
CA VAL A 138 5.80 -33.43 -18.33
C VAL A 138 4.98 -33.37 -17.03
N GLU A 139 4.74 -34.52 -16.39
CA GLU A 139 3.92 -34.63 -15.18
C GLU A 139 4.76 -34.54 -13.90
N TYR A 140 4.29 -33.75 -12.93
CA TYR A 140 5.00 -33.50 -11.66
C TYR A 140 5.38 -34.78 -10.91
N THR A 141 4.47 -35.76 -10.83
CA THR A 141 4.72 -37.04 -10.12
C THR A 141 5.90 -37.81 -10.70
N THR A 142 6.05 -37.79 -12.03
CA THR A 142 7.12 -38.51 -12.71
C THR A 142 8.45 -37.78 -12.53
N LYS A 143 8.45 -36.44 -12.54
CA LYS A 143 9.67 -35.65 -12.28
C LYS A 143 10.30 -36.04 -10.94
N VAL A 144 9.48 -36.12 -9.90
CA VAL A 144 9.92 -36.53 -8.55
C VAL A 144 10.48 -37.95 -8.58
N ARG A 145 9.80 -38.91 -9.22
CA ARG A 145 10.29 -40.30 -9.32
C ARG A 145 11.63 -40.41 -10.06
N ILE A 146 11.76 -39.74 -11.20
CA ILE A 146 13.02 -39.75 -11.98
C ILE A 146 14.16 -39.19 -11.13
N PHE A 147 13.89 -38.13 -10.36
CA PHE A 147 14.85 -37.54 -9.44
C PHE A 147 15.25 -38.50 -8.30
N GLU A 148 14.27 -39.04 -7.57
CA GLU A 148 14.50 -39.96 -6.44
C GLU A 148 15.20 -41.25 -6.86
N GLN A 149 14.97 -41.72 -8.08
CA GLN A 149 15.60 -42.90 -8.67
C GLN A 149 17.00 -42.61 -9.26
N GLY A 150 17.55 -41.39 -9.08
CA GLY A 150 18.89 -41.04 -9.53
C GLY A 150 19.03 -40.86 -11.04
N GLY A 151 17.94 -40.56 -11.75
CA GLY A 151 17.92 -40.47 -13.22
C GLY A 151 18.73 -39.30 -13.80
N LEU A 152 19.05 -38.27 -13.02
CA LEU A 152 19.79 -37.09 -13.50
C LEU A 152 21.21 -37.42 -13.97
N GLU A 153 21.96 -38.24 -13.22
CA GLU A 153 23.35 -38.56 -13.57
C GLU A 153 23.46 -39.31 -14.91
N PRO A 154 22.67 -40.37 -15.19
CA PRO A 154 22.63 -41.00 -16.50
C PRO A 154 22.22 -40.04 -17.63
N LEU A 155 21.23 -39.18 -17.40
CA LEU A 155 20.77 -38.22 -18.41
C LEU A 155 21.86 -37.19 -18.76
N ILE A 156 22.59 -36.67 -17.76
CA ILE A 156 23.70 -35.72 -17.97
C ILE A 156 24.83 -36.38 -18.77
N ARG A 157 25.16 -37.64 -18.44
CA ARG A 157 26.17 -38.42 -19.17
C ARG A 157 25.80 -38.60 -20.65
N LEU A 158 24.51 -38.83 -20.95
CA LEU A 158 24.02 -39.02 -22.33
C LEU A 158 24.03 -37.73 -23.18
N LEU A 159 24.23 -36.55 -22.59
CA LEU A 159 24.49 -35.32 -23.36
C LEU A 159 25.77 -35.41 -24.21
N GLY A 160 26.71 -36.28 -23.83
CA GLY A 160 27.92 -36.59 -24.59
C GLY A 160 27.72 -37.62 -25.72
N SER A 161 26.51 -38.13 -25.95
CA SER A 161 26.24 -39.16 -26.95
C SER A 161 26.61 -38.70 -28.38
N PRO A 162 27.14 -39.57 -29.25
CA PRO A 162 27.32 -39.24 -30.67
C PRO A 162 25.97 -39.04 -31.38
N ASP A 163 24.89 -39.60 -30.84
CA ASP A 163 23.56 -39.57 -31.44
C ASP A 163 22.78 -38.29 -31.10
N PRO A 164 22.24 -37.56 -32.10
CA PRO A 164 21.53 -36.31 -31.87
C PRO A 164 20.17 -36.48 -31.20
N ASP A 165 19.46 -37.58 -31.45
CA ASP A 165 18.15 -37.84 -30.86
C ASP A 165 18.29 -38.18 -29.37
N VAL A 166 19.30 -38.98 -29.00
CA VAL A 166 19.68 -39.22 -27.60
C VAL A 166 20.01 -37.91 -26.90
N LYS A 167 20.82 -37.04 -27.51
CA LYS A 167 21.16 -35.72 -26.96
C LYS A 167 19.91 -34.87 -26.74
N LYS A 168 19.07 -34.73 -27.78
CA LYS A 168 17.85 -33.92 -27.76
C LYS A 168 16.88 -34.40 -26.68
N ASN A 169 16.64 -35.70 -26.58
CA ASN A 169 15.71 -36.27 -25.59
C ASN A 169 16.29 -36.15 -24.17
N SER A 170 17.59 -36.34 -24.00
CA SER A 170 18.26 -36.19 -22.69
C SER A 170 18.17 -34.76 -22.18
N VAL A 171 18.50 -33.76 -23.01
CA VAL A 171 18.42 -32.35 -22.61
C VAL A 171 16.98 -31.89 -22.37
N GLU A 172 16.02 -32.37 -23.16
CA GLU A 172 14.59 -32.08 -22.93
C GLU A 172 14.11 -32.65 -21.60
N CYS A 173 14.48 -33.90 -21.28
CA CYS A 173 14.13 -34.50 -20.00
C CYS A 173 14.75 -33.70 -18.84
N ILE A 174 16.02 -33.29 -18.95
CA ILE A 174 16.69 -32.46 -17.93
C ILE A 174 15.97 -31.10 -17.82
N TYR A 175 15.66 -30.43 -18.92
CA TYR A 175 14.92 -29.16 -18.95
C TYR A 175 13.59 -29.25 -18.18
N LEU A 176 12.84 -30.33 -18.38
CA LEU A 176 11.57 -30.56 -17.68
C LEU A 176 11.77 -30.81 -16.17
N LEU A 177 12.82 -31.54 -15.80
CA LEU A 177 13.17 -31.83 -14.41
C LEU A 177 13.61 -30.56 -13.66
N VAL A 178 14.47 -29.73 -14.25
CA VAL A 178 14.99 -28.49 -13.61
C VAL A 178 13.94 -27.38 -13.46
N GLN A 179 12.71 -27.57 -13.94
CA GLN A 179 11.60 -26.70 -13.54
C GLN A 179 11.30 -26.84 -12.03
N ASP A 180 11.62 -27.99 -11.43
CA ASP A 180 11.53 -28.23 -9.99
C ASP A 180 12.78 -27.74 -9.24
N PHE A 181 12.59 -27.16 -8.05
CA PHE A 181 13.68 -26.59 -7.26
C PHE A 181 14.70 -27.64 -6.79
N GLN A 182 14.29 -28.86 -6.46
CA GLN A 182 15.20 -29.91 -5.98
C GLN A 182 16.14 -30.37 -7.09
N SER A 183 15.60 -30.53 -8.30
CA SER A 183 16.40 -30.93 -9.47
C SER A 183 17.43 -29.87 -9.86
N ARG A 184 17.12 -28.56 -9.71
CA ARG A 184 18.06 -27.47 -10.03
C ARG A 184 19.35 -27.52 -9.21
N ALA A 185 19.23 -27.75 -7.90
CA ALA A 185 20.40 -27.87 -7.04
C ALA A 185 21.23 -29.12 -7.41
N ALA A 186 20.58 -30.24 -7.68
CA ALA A 186 21.26 -31.50 -7.98
C ALA A 186 22.03 -31.47 -9.31
N VAL A 187 21.46 -30.90 -10.38
CA VAL A 187 22.18 -30.83 -11.68
C VAL A 187 23.46 -30.00 -11.60
N CYS A 188 23.51 -29.00 -10.71
CA CYS A 188 24.73 -28.22 -10.46
C CYS A 188 25.79 -29.06 -9.77
N ALA A 189 25.42 -29.85 -8.75
CA ALA A 189 26.32 -30.79 -8.08
C ALA A 189 26.86 -31.88 -9.02
N LEU A 190 26.07 -32.26 -10.03
CA LEU A 190 26.43 -33.23 -11.08
C LEU A 190 27.22 -32.62 -12.25
N ASN A 191 27.66 -31.35 -12.15
CA ASN A 191 28.47 -30.65 -13.15
C ASN A 191 27.85 -30.65 -14.56
N VAL A 192 26.56 -30.32 -14.66
CA VAL A 192 25.82 -30.29 -15.94
C VAL A 192 26.28 -29.19 -16.91
N ILE A 193 26.98 -28.15 -16.43
CA ILE A 193 27.27 -26.94 -17.21
C ILE A 193 28.21 -27.21 -18.41
N PRO A 194 29.38 -27.85 -18.26
CA PRO A 194 30.24 -28.12 -19.42
C PRO A 194 29.56 -28.95 -20.52
N PRO A 195 28.80 -30.03 -20.22
CA PRO A 195 27.98 -30.72 -21.21
C PRO A 195 26.99 -29.80 -21.94
N LEU A 196 26.27 -28.94 -21.23
CA LEU A 196 25.32 -27.99 -21.84
C LEU A 196 26.03 -26.98 -22.75
N LEU A 197 27.19 -26.47 -22.35
CA LEU A 197 27.98 -25.56 -23.19
C LEU A 197 28.50 -26.23 -24.46
N GLU A 198 28.80 -27.53 -24.42
CA GLU A 198 29.17 -28.29 -25.62
C GLU A 198 27.99 -28.47 -26.56
N LEU A 199 26.77 -28.68 -26.03
CA LEU A 199 25.56 -28.76 -26.85
C LEU A 199 25.24 -27.48 -27.62
N LEU A 200 25.72 -26.31 -27.17
CA LEU A 200 25.59 -25.05 -27.90
C LEU A 200 26.35 -25.05 -29.24
N LYS A 201 27.33 -25.95 -29.41
CA LYS A 201 28.09 -26.12 -30.65
C LYS A 201 27.48 -27.15 -31.61
N SER A 202 26.32 -27.71 -31.25
CA SER A 202 25.60 -28.70 -32.07
C SER A 202 25.19 -28.11 -33.42
N GLU A 203 25.24 -28.92 -34.48
CA GLU A 203 24.70 -28.57 -35.80
C GLU A 203 23.16 -28.49 -35.84
N TYR A 204 22.49 -28.96 -34.78
CA TYR A 204 21.03 -29.03 -34.68
C TYR A 204 20.47 -27.89 -33.82
N PRO A 205 19.72 -26.92 -34.39
CA PRO A 205 19.19 -25.76 -33.66
C PRO A 205 18.29 -26.13 -32.47
N VAL A 206 17.52 -27.21 -32.57
CA VAL A 206 16.66 -27.69 -31.47
C VAL A 206 17.47 -28.07 -30.22
N ILE A 207 18.66 -28.63 -30.39
CA ILE A 207 19.55 -29.00 -29.29
C ILE A 207 20.15 -27.75 -28.65
N GLN A 208 20.58 -26.78 -29.48
CA GLN A 208 21.10 -25.50 -29.00
C GLN A 208 20.05 -24.74 -28.19
N LEU A 209 18.80 -24.69 -28.69
CA LEU A 209 17.68 -24.04 -28.02
C LEU A 209 17.38 -24.69 -26.66
N LEU A 210 17.22 -26.02 -26.60
CA LEU A 210 16.97 -26.73 -25.35
C LEU A 210 18.11 -26.57 -24.34
N ALA A 211 19.36 -26.53 -24.81
CA ALA A 211 20.50 -26.26 -23.95
C ALA A 211 20.45 -24.85 -23.35
N LEU A 212 20.13 -23.81 -24.15
CA LEU A 212 19.96 -22.45 -23.64
C LEU A 212 18.77 -22.32 -22.67
N GLN A 213 17.63 -22.93 -22.98
CA GLN A 213 16.46 -22.94 -22.11
C GLN A 213 16.76 -23.63 -20.76
N THR A 214 17.53 -24.72 -20.80
CA THR A 214 18.01 -25.40 -19.59
C THR A 214 18.91 -24.47 -18.78
N LEU A 215 19.91 -23.85 -19.44
CA LEU A 215 20.83 -22.87 -18.83
C LEU A 215 20.07 -21.68 -18.22
N GLU A 216 19.02 -21.19 -18.87
CA GLU A 216 18.21 -20.05 -18.39
C GLU A 216 17.53 -20.40 -17.06
N VAL A 217 16.97 -21.61 -16.97
CA VAL A 217 16.26 -22.05 -15.76
C VAL A 217 17.23 -22.25 -14.60
N ILE A 218 18.37 -22.90 -14.84
CA ILE A 218 19.35 -23.18 -13.77
C ILE A 218 20.14 -21.92 -13.36
N SER A 219 20.37 -20.97 -14.28
CA SER A 219 21.12 -19.72 -13.97
C SER A 219 20.37 -18.75 -13.05
N LYS A 220 19.10 -19.01 -12.74
CA LYS A 220 18.38 -18.30 -11.66
C LYS A 220 19.06 -18.49 -10.31
N ASP A 221 19.73 -19.62 -10.11
CA ASP A 221 20.46 -19.93 -8.89
C ASP A 221 21.89 -19.36 -8.96
N ARG A 222 22.32 -18.70 -7.87
CA ARG A 222 23.60 -17.96 -7.83
C ARG A 222 24.82 -18.84 -8.06
N GLU A 223 24.81 -20.05 -7.49
CA GLU A 223 25.93 -21.00 -7.63
C GLU A 223 26.16 -21.38 -9.09
N THR A 224 25.09 -21.62 -9.84
CA THR A 224 25.13 -21.94 -11.27
C THR A 224 25.76 -20.80 -12.07
N ARG A 225 25.44 -19.54 -11.77
CA ARG A 225 26.03 -18.38 -12.44
C ARG A 225 27.54 -18.34 -12.27
N ILE A 226 28.02 -18.61 -11.05
CA ILE A 226 29.46 -18.64 -10.74
C ILE A 226 30.15 -19.76 -11.51
N ILE A 227 29.56 -20.96 -11.55
CA ILE A 227 30.13 -22.10 -12.29
C ILE A 227 30.13 -21.81 -13.80
N LEU A 228 29.08 -21.20 -14.33
CA LEU A 228 29.01 -20.77 -15.74
C LEU A 228 30.10 -19.77 -16.08
N GLY A 229 30.37 -18.79 -15.20
CA GLY A 229 31.48 -17.85 -15.35
C GLY A 229 32.86 -18.53 -15.34
N LYS A 230 33.06 -19.56 -14.52
CA LYS A 230 34.32 -20.33 -14.45
C LYS A 230 34.57 -21.22 -15.68
N ASN A 231 33.51 -21.67 -16.36
CA ASN A 231 33.60 -22.58 -17.52
C ASN A 231 33.53 -21.84 -18.86
N GLU A 232 33.98 -20.59 -18.93
CA GLU A 232 33.93 -19.77 -20.17
C GLU A 232 32.53 -19.66 -20.79
N GLY A 233 31.47 -19.83 -19.98
CA GLY A 233 30.09 -19.82 -20.47
C GLY A 233 29.71 -18.45 -21.06
N LEU A 234 30.25 -17.36 -20.50
CA LEU A 234 30.06 -16.02 -21.05
C LEU A 234 30.64 -15.87 -22.47
N ASP A 235 31.77 -16.51 -22.75
CA ASP A 235 32.39 -16.49 -24.09
C ASP A 235 31.55 -17.27 -25.09
N CYS A 236 30.99 -18.40 -24.68
CA CYS A 236 30.08 -19.18 -25.50
C CYS A 236 28.83 -18.37 -25.86
N LEU A 237 28.24 -17.70 -24.88
CA LEU A 237 27.07 -16.83 -25.08
C LEU A 237 27.40 -15.63 -25.98
N LEU A 238 28.58 -15.00 -25.79
CA LEU A 238 29.03 -13.90 -26.65
C LEU A 238 29.22 -14.35 -28.11
N LYS A 239 29.80 -15.53 -28.34
CA LYS A 239 29.94 -16.08 -29.70
C LYS A 239 28.59 -16.27 -30.39
N ILE A 240 27.58 -16.77 -29.67
CA ILE A 240 26.21 -16.91 -30.20
C ILE A 240 25.65 -15.53 -30.58
N LEU A 241 25.86 -14.53 -29.73
CA LEU A 241 25.39 -13.15 -29.97
C LEU A 241 26.16 -12.42 -31.09
N GLU A 242 27.42 -12.78 -31.35
CA GLU A 242 28.23 -12.20 -32.43
C GLU A 242 27.83 -12.74 -33.80
N ALA A 243 27.41 -14.00 -33.86
CA ALA A 243 27.02 -14.67 -35.08
C ALA A 243 25.55 -14.36 -35.44
N ASN A 244 25.37 -13.64 -36.56
CA ASN A 244 24.05 -13.29 -37.08
C ASN A 244 23.22 -14.51 -37.51
N GLU A 245 23.86 -15.63 -37.83
CA GLU A 245 23.20 -16.90 -38.16
C GLU A 245 22.42 -17.49 -36.98
N PHE A 246 22.78 -17.15 -35.74
CA PHE A 246 22.07 -17.60 -34.53
C PHE A 246 21.01 -16.62 -34.05
N SER A 247 20.46 -15.77 -34.93
CA SER A 247 19.45 -14.78 -34.54
C SER A 247 18.25 -15.37 -33.79
N ASP A 248 17.85 -16.60 -34.12
CA ASP A 248 16.77 -17.34 -33.46
C ASP A 248 17.11 -17.73 -32.01
N LEU A 249 18.40 -17.80 -31.65
CA LEU A 249 18.89 -18.15 -30.31
C LEU A 249 19.26 -16.92 -29.47
N HIS A 250 19.30 -15.73 -30.07
CA HIS A 250 19.72 -14.51 -29.37
C HIS A 250 18.82 -14.19 -28.19
N VAL A 251 17.52 -14.50 -28.28
CA VAL A 251 16.55 -14.26 -27.20
C VAL A 251 16.91 -15.08 -25.96
N GLU A 252 17.08 -16.39 -26.11
CA GLU A 252 17.42 -17.30 -25.01
C GLU A 252 18.83 -17.03 -24.49
N ALA A 253 19.79 -16.73 -25.37
CA ALA A 253 21.15 -16.35 -24.97
C ALA A 253 21.15 -15.07 -24.11
N LEU A 254 20.35 -14.06 -24.48
CA LEU A 254 20.17 -12.83 -23.69
C LEU A 254 19.47 -13.11 -22.35
N ALA A 255 18.55 -14.08 -22.30
CA ALA A 255 17.87 -14.45 -21.06
C ALA A 255 18.85 -15.11 -20.06
N VAL A 256 19.71 -16.03 -20.52
CA VAL A 256 20.79 -16.63 -19.72
C VAL A 256 21.76 -15.54 -19.24
N LEU A 257 22.22 -14.68 -20.17
CA LEU A 257 23.11 -13.57 -19.83
C LEU A 257 22.47 -12.63 -18.79
N GLY A 258 21.20 -12.26 -18.96
CA GLY A 258 20.50 -11.40 -18.01
C GLY A 258 20.50 -11.95 -16.59
N ASN A 259 20.39 -13.27 -16.40
CA ASN A 259 20.57 -13.89 -15.09
C ASN A 259 22.02 -13.76 -14.61
N CYS A 260 22.99 -14.08 -15.47
CA CYS A 260 24.43 -13.99 -15.17
C CYS A 260 24.88 -12.59 -14.74
N LEU A 261 24.38 -11.53 -15.40
CA LEU A 261 24.78 -10.14 -15.16
C LEU A 261 24.27 -9.55 -13.84
N GLU A 262 23.41 -10.26 -13.10
CA GLU A 262 23.03 -9.89 -11.73
C GLU A 262 24.23 -9.97 -10.77
N ASP A 263 25.24 -10.82 -11.05
CA ASP A 263 26.46 -10.90 -10.23
C ASP A 263 27.52 -9.89 -10.69
N VAL A 264 27.99 -9.08 -9.74
CA VAL A 264 28.99 -8.01 -9.98
C VAL A 264 30.26 -8.52 -10.65
N HIS A 265 30.80 -9.67 -10.21
CA HIS A 265 32.06 -10.18 -10.76
C HIS A 265 31.89 -10.67 -12.19
N ILE A 266 30.75 -11.30 -12.49
CA ILE A 266 30.41 -11.76 -13.83
C ILE A 266 30.21 -10.56 -14.76
N LEU A 267 29.52 -9.51 -14.31
CA LEU A 267 29.35 -8.28 -15.08
C LEU A 267 30.70 -7.61 -15.41
N GLN A 268 31.62 -7.54 -14.44
CA GLN A 268 32.97 -7.01 -14.67
C GLN A 268 33.74 -7.83 -15.71
N LEU A 269 33.67 -9.17 -15.61
CA LEU A 269 34.29 -10.05 -16.60
C LEU A 269 33.67 -9.87 -17.99
N PHE A 270 32.34 -9.72 -18.05
CA PHE A 270 31.60 -9.46 -19.28
C PHE A 270 31.98 -8.11 -19.90
N GLN A 271 32.16 -7.06 -19.09
CA GLN A 271 32.65 -5.75 -19.53
C GLN A 271 34.07 -5.84 -20.10
N GLN A 272 35.00 -6.49 -19.40
CA GLN A 272 36.39 -6.65 -19.84
C GLN A 272 36.51 -7.35 -21.21
N ARG A 273 35.58 -8.27 -21.49
CA ARG A 273 35.50 -8.99 -22.77
C ARG A 273 34.76 -8.20 -23.87
N GLY A 274 34.37 -6.95 -23.62
CA GLY A 274 33.62 -6.12 -24.56
C GLY A 274 32.13 -6.49 -24.70
N GLY A 275 31.63 -7.40 -23.85
CA GLY A 275 30.27 -7.92 -23.92
C GLY A 275 29.20 -6.85 -23.68
N LEU A 276 29.47 -5.88 -22.79
CA LEU A 276 28.53 -4.78 -22.55
C LEU A 276 28.30 -3.91 -23.79
N LYS A 277 29.34 -3.64 -24.58
CA LYS A 277 29.20 -2.90 -25.85
C LYS A 277 28.36 -3.68 -26.84
N LYS A 278 28.52 -5.00 -26.91
CA LYS A 278 27.69 -5.88 -27.74
C LYS A 278 26.23 -5.89 -27.27
N LEU A 279 25.98 -5.99 -25.96
CA LEU A 279 24.64 -5.88 -25.38
C LEU A 279 23.97 -4.54 -25.75
N LEU A 280 24.71 -3.43 -25.66
CA LEU A 280 24.23 -2.11 -26.05
C LEU A 280 23.96 -1.99 -27.56
N SER A 281 24.72 -2.69 -28.41
CA SER A 281 24.45 -2.73 -29.85
C SER A 281 23.07 -3.37 -30.16
N PHE A 282 22.63 -4.35 -29.36
CA PHE A 282 21.30 -4.93 -29.51
C PHE A 282 20.19 -3.99 -29.06
N VAL A 283 20.45 -3.16 -28.05
CA VAL A 283 19.53 -2.10 -27.62
C VAL A 283 19.40 -1.03 -28.71
N GLY A 284 20.51 -0.53 -29.24
CA GLY A 284 20.51 0.63 -30.13
C GLY A 284 20.27 0.35 -31.63
N VAL A 285 20.70 -0.81 -32.15
CA VAL A 285 20.84 -1.04 -33.60
C VAL A 285 20.08 -2.29 -34.11
N SER A 286 19.63 -3.17 -33.21
CA SER A 286 18.90 -4.36 -33.64
C SER A 286 17.58 -4.00 -34.32
N ALA A 287 17.29 -4.65 -35.46
CA ALA A 287 16.02 -4.49 -36.16
C ALA A 287 14.89 -5.35 -35.56
N VAL A 288 15.21 -6.27 -34.64
CA VAL A 288 14.25 -7.23 -34.07
C VAL A 288 13.79 -6.77 -32.69
N PRO A 289 12.51 -6.40 -32.52
CA PRO A 289 11.98 -5.90 -31.24
C PRO A 289 12.13 -6.89 -30.08
N ASP A 290 12.03 -8.19 -30.33
CA ASP A 290 12.19 -9.20 -29.28
C ASP A 290 13.62 -9.27 -28.74
N ILE A 291 14.63 -9.04 -29.59
CA ILE A 291 16.02 -8.96 -29.16
C ILE A 291 16.24 -7.68 -28.34
N GLN A 292 15.73 -6.55 -28.79
CA GLN A 292 15.79 -5.27 -28.05
C GLN A 292 15.14 -5.39 -26.66
N LYS A 293 13.94 -5.98 -26.61
CA LYS A 293 13.20 -6.25 -25.38
C LYS A 293 14.02 -7.10 -24.41
N ASN A 294 14.61 -8.20 -24.87
CA ASN A 294 15.39 -9.10 -24.00
C ASN A 294 16.73 -8.49 -23.58
N ALA A 295 17.37 -7.68 -24.44
CA ALA A 295 18.56 -6.93 -24.06
C ALA A 295 18.27 -5.90 -22.95
N ALA A 296 17.16 -5.15 -23.06
CA ALA A 296 16.70 -4.24 -22.01
C ALA A 296 16.33 -4.97 -20.70
N LYS A 297 15.74 -6.17 -20.79
CA LYS A 297 15.50 -7.02 -19.62
C LYS A 297 16.79 -7.49 -18.96
N ALA A 298 17.82 -7.84 -19.74
CA ALA A 298 19.13 -8.19 -19.20
C ALA A 298 19.77 -7.02 -18.45
N ILE A 299 19.66 -5.78 -18.98
CA ILE A 299 20.08 -4.56 -18.28
C ILE A 299 19.28 -4.35 -16.99
N THR A 300 17.96 -4.56 -17.03
CA THR A 300 17.09 -4.43 -15.85
C THR A 300 17.56 -5.36 -14.72
N LYS A 301 17.83 -6.63 -15.03
CA LYS A 301 18.33 -7.61 -14.04
C LYS A 301 19.71 -7.24 -13.51
N ALA A 302 20.61 -6.80 -14.39
CA ALA A 302 21.92 -6.29 -13.98
C ALA A 302 21.79 -5.09 -13.04
N ALA A 303 20.81 -4.20 -13.25
CA ALA A 303 20.62 -2.99 -12.47
C ALA A 303 20.02 -3.18 -11.05
N TYR A 304 19.79 -4.43 -10.59
CA TYR A 304 19.34 -4.67 -9.22
C TYR A 304 20.42 -4.48 -8.16
N ASP A 305 21.70 -4.65 -8.53
CA ASP A 305 22.82 -4.38 -7.63
C ASP A 305 23.33 -2.94 -7.78
N PHE A 306 23.92 -2.37 -6.73
CA PHE A 306 24.37 -0.98 -6.74
C PHE A 306 25.70 -0.78 -7.49
N GLU A 307 26.64 -1.73 -7.42
CA GLU A 307 27.94 -1.66 -8.12
C GLU A 307 27.73 -1.89 -9.62
N THR A 308 26.85 -2.82 -9.98
CA THR A 308 26.51 -3.08 -11.39
C THR A 308 25.89 -1.85 -12.06
N ARG A 309 25.03 -1.09 -11.36
CA ARG A 309 24.48 0.18 -11.87
C ARG A 309 25.56 1.21 -12.17
N LYS A 310 26.61 1.26 -11.37
CA LYS A 310 27.76 2.14 -11.63
C LYS A 310 28.50 1.74 -12.90
N ILE A 311 28.76 0.44 -13.09
CA ILE A 311 29.38 -0.10 -14.31
C ILE A 311 28.52 0.22 -15.55
N LEU A 312 27.20 0.04 -15.45
CA LEU A 312 26.27 0.36 -16.55
C LEU A 312 26.24 1.86 -16.86
N ASN A 313 26.33 2.73 -15.85
CA ASN A 313 26.41 4.18 -16.05
C ASN A 313 27.74 4.60 -16.73
N GLU A 314 28.85 3.95 -16.40
CA GLU A 314 30.15 4.20 -17.05
C GLU A 314 30.15 3.85 -18.56
N GLU A 315 29.27 2.95 -19.00
CA GLU A 315 29.06 2.59 -20.41
C GLU A 315 27.93 3.39 -21.09
N GLU A 316 27.43 4.46 -20.47
CA GLU A 316 26.39 5.36 -21.02
C GLU A 316 25.08 4.66 -21.45
N VAL A 317 24.68 3.63 -20.69
CA VAL A 317 23.48 2.83 -20.98
C VAL A 317 22.20 3.67 -21.04
N GLU A 318 22.14 4.79 -20.32
CA GLU A 318 20.98 5.66 -20.23
C GLU A 318 20.51 6.17 -21.59
N LYS A 319 21.44 6.59 -22.45
CA LYS A 319 21.11 7.10 -23.79
C LYS A 319 20.43 6.03 -24.65
N SER A 320 20.93 4.79 -24.56
CA SER A 320 20.39 3.67 -25.31
C SER A 320 18.99 3.28 -24.83
N LEU A 321 18.74 3.34 -23.52
CA LEU A 321 17.41 3.07 -22.95
C LEU A 321 16.39 4.15 -23.28
N ILE A 322 16.78 5.42 -23.35
CA ILE A 322 15.89 6.51 -23.78
C ILE A 322 15.47 6.28 -25.23
N ASN A 323 16.40 5.98 -26.13
CA ASN A 323 16.08 5.71 -27.53
C ASN A 323 15.08 4.55 -27.71
N LEU A 324 15.11 3.53 -26.84
CA LEU A 324 14.14 2.43 -26.89
C LEU A 324 12.69 2.86 -26.61
N LEU A 325 12.47 3.97 -25.88
CA LEU A 325 11.12 4.45 -25.61
C LEU A 325 10.42 4.98 -26.86
N GLU A 326 11.19 5.42 -27.86
CA GLU A 326 10.67 5.93 -29.15
C GLU A 326 10.25 4.80 -30.11
N ILE A 327 10.72 3.57 -29.88
CA ILE A 327 10.44 2.43 -30.77
C ILE A 327 8.96 2.05 -30.68
N GLU A 328 8.29 1.91 -31.83
CA GLU A 328 6.87 1.53 -31.93
C GLU A 328 6.63 0.03 -31.63
N ASN A 329 7.05 -0.42 -30.44
CA ASN A 329 6.74 -1.75 -29.93
C ASN A 329 6.46 -1.67 -28.42
N ASN A 330 5.26 -2.09 -28.01
CA ASN A 330 4.84 -2.05 -26.61
C ASN A 330 5.76 -2.85 -25.69
N GLY A 331 6.22 -4.03 -26.11
CA GLY A 331 7.13 -4.86 -25.33
C GLY A 331 8.48 -4.21 -25.10
N VAL A 332 9.02 -3.52 -26.12
CA VAL A 332 10.27 -2.75 -26.01
C VAL A 332 10.10 -1.56 -25.08
N LYS A 333 9.04 -0.76 -25.23
CA LYS A 333 8.73 0.39 -24.36
C LYS A 333 8.59 -0.03 -22.90
N VAL A 334 7.93 -1.16 -22.63
CA VAL A 334 7.81 -1.73 -21.29
C VAL A 334 9.18 -2.11 -20.73
N ALA A 335 9.99 -2.87 -21.49
CA ALA A 335 11.31 -3.30 -21.03
C ALA A 335 12.27 -2.12 -20.80
N ALA A 336 12.23 -1.10 -21.67
CA ALA A 336 13.00 0.13 -21.51
C ALA A 336 12.59 0.91 -20.25
N SER A 337 11.28 1.12 -20.04
CA SER A 337 10.77 1.79 -18.84
C SER A 337 11.13 1.04 -17.55
N GLN A 338 11.11 -0.30 -17.59
CA GLN A 338 11.56 -1.16 -16.48
C GLN A 338 13.05 -1.00 -16.20
N ALA A 339 13.89 -0.97 -17.23
CA ALA A 339 15.33 -0.75 -17.09
C ALA A 339 15.62 0.64 -16.51
N ILE A 340 14.93 1.68 -16.97
CA ILE A 340 15.05 3.04 -16.44
C ILE A 340 14.65 3.09 -14.96
N SER A 341 13.55 2.44 -14.59
CA SER A 341 13.04 2.34 -13.22
C SER A 341 14.05 1.66 -12.26
N ALA A 342 14.81 0.67 -12.75
CA ALA A 342 15.85 0.01 -11.96
C ALA A 342 17.17 0.82 -11.89
N MET A 343 17.56 1.45 -13.00
CA MET A 343 18.80 2.24 -13.09
C MET A 343 18.73 3.55 -12.29
N CYS A 344 17.55 4.14 -12.09
CA CYS A 344 17.41 5.45 -11.46
C CYS A 344 17.68 5.48 -9.94
N GLU A 345 17.95 4.34 -9.30
CA GLU A 345 18.51 4.33 -7.94
C GLU A 345 19.94 4.90 -7.90
N ASN A 346 20.67 4.83 -9.02
CA ASN A 346 21.92 5.55 -9.17
C ASN A 346 21.67 7.04 -9.47
N LEU A 347 22.27 7.94 -8.69
CA LEU A 347 22.06 9.39 -8.81
C LEU A 347 22.51 9.96 -10.16
N ALA A 348 23.58 9.42 -10.76
CA ALA A 348 24.05 9.88 -12.07
C ALA A 348 23.06 9.50 -13.18
N SER A 349 22.62 8.24 -13.20
CA SER A 349 21.59 7.75 -14.13
C SER A 349 20.27 8.51 -13.95
N LYS A 350 19.87 8.77 -12.70
CA LYS A 350 18.67 9.54 -12.37
C LYS A 350 18.67 10.95 -12.95
N ARG A 351 19.84 11.61 -12.96
CA ARG A 351 20.02 12.93 -13.60
C ARG A 351 19.99 12.81 -15.12
N ALA A 352 20.67 11.81 -15.69
CA ALA A 352 20.71 11.59 -17.14
C ALA A 352 19.31 11.34 -17.72
N PHE A 353 18.52 10.46 -17.09
CA PHE A 353 17.12 10.24 -17.46
C PHE A 353 16.24 11.47 -17.22
N GLY A 354 16.54 12.27 -16.20
CA GLY A 354 15.82 13.51 -15.92
C GLY A 354 15.86 14.51 -17.09
N LEU A 355 17.00 14.62 -17.76
CA LEU A 355 17.21 15.59 -18.84
C LEU A 355 16.51 15.24 -20.16
N GLN A 356 16.37 13.95 -20.48
CA GLN A 356 15.91 13.51 -21.81
C GLN A 356 14.85 12.39 -21.77
N GLY A 357 14.82 11.58 -20.72
CA GLY A 357 13.88 10.46 -20.59
C GLY A 357 12.50 10.84 -20.05
N ILE A 358 12.42 11.84 -19.15
CA ILE A 358 11.15 12.23 -18.52
C ILE A 358 10.09 12.66 -19.54
N PRO A 359 10.36 13.54 -20.53
CA PRO A 359 9.36 13.94 -21.51
C PRO A 359 8.77 12.76 -22.28
N GLN A 360 9.62 11.78 -22.65
CA GLN A 360 9.18 10.58 -23.35
C GLN A 360 8.31 9.68 -22.47
N LEU A 361 8.70 9.47 -21.21
CA LEU A 361 7.90 8.71 -20.25
C LEU A 361 6.54 9.36 -19.98
N VAL A 362 6.47 10.70 -19.93
CA VAL A 362 5.20 11.43 -19.80
C VAL A 362 4.31 11.21 -21.03
N GLN A 363 4.88 11.24 -22.25
CA GLN A 363 4.14 10.92 -23.47
C GLN A 363 3.54 9.50 -23.43
N LEU A 364 4.27 8.52 -22.87
CA LEU A 364 3.80 7.13 -22.75
C LEU A 364 2.59 6.96 -21.81
N LEU A 365 2.30 7.92 -20.93
CA LEU A 365 1.08 7.89 -20.10
C LEU A 365 -0.20 7.95 -20.95
N SER A 366 -0.11 8.48 -22.17
CA SER A 366 -1.22 8.55 -23.13
C SER A 366 -1.28 7.35 -24.09
N SER A 367 -0.49 6.30 -23.88
CA SER A 367 -0.49 5.09 -24.72
C SER A 367 -1.79 4.29 -24.55
N ASP A 368 -2.28 3.60 -25.58
CA ASP A 368 -3.43 2.69 -25.44
C ASP A 368 -3.12 1.42 -24.63
N SER A 369 -1.85 1.09 -24.43
CA SER A 369 -1.43 -0.10 -23.68
C SER A 369 -1.30 0.20 -22.19
N GLU A 370 -2.16 -0.41 -21.38
CA GLU A 370 -2.12 -0.32 -19.92
C GLU A 370 -0.78 -0.82 -19.33
N GLU A 371 -0.13 -1.78 -19.97
CA GLU A 371 1.20 -2.27 -19.56
C GLU A 371 2.29 -1.22 -19.78
N VAL A 372 2.21 -0.48 -20.89
CA VAL A 372 3.14 0.62 -21.19
C VAL A 372 2.92 1.77 -20.21
N LYS A 373 1.67 2.15 -19.94
CA LYS A 373 1.34 3.17 -18.92
C LYS A 373 1.91 2.80 -17.57
N GLU A 374 1.64 1.58 -17.08
CA GLU A 374 2.12 1.11 -15.76
C GLU A 374 3.66 1.18 -15.68
N ALA A 375 4.36 0.68 -16.71
CA ALA A 375 5.82 0.69 -16.72
C ALA A 375 6.39 2.12 -16.74
N ALA A 376 5.79 3.01 -17.54
CA ALA A 376 6.20 4.41 -17.65
C ALA A 376 5.97 5.18 -16.34
N VAL A 377 4.78 5.08 -15.74
CA VAL A 377 4.48 5.77 -14.48
C VAL A 377 5.32 5.24 -13.32
N ARG A 378 5.63 3.94 -13.29
CA ARG A 378 6.54 3.36 -12.29
C ARG A 378 7.97 3.89 -12.45
N ALA A 379 8.45 4.08 -13.68
CA ALA A 379 9.73 4.74 -13.91
C ALA A 379 9.72 6.19 -13.43
N LEU A 380 8.65 6.95 -13.71
CA LEU A 380 8.47 8.31 -13.21
C LEU A 380 8.43 8.39 -11.68
N ALA A 381 7.77 7.44 -11.00
CA ALA A 381 7.70 7.39 -9.54
C ALA A 381 9.10 7.30 -8.92
N ASN A 382 9.94 6.40 -9.44
CA ASN A 382 11.31 6.27 -8.96
C ASN A 382 12.19 7.45 -9.38
N LEU A 383 12.02 7.99 -10.58
CA LEU A 383 12.78 9.15 -11.08
C LEU A 383 12.49 10.44 -10.28
N THR A 384 11.27 10.61 -9.79
CA THR A 384 10.87 11.79 -8.99
C THR A 384 11.13 11.65 -7.49
N ALA A 385 11.25 10.41 -6.98
CA ALA A 385 11.51 10.15 -5.57
C ALA A 385 12.76 10.90 -5.07
N ALA A 386 12.60 11.76 -4.05
CA ALA A 386 13.69 12.59 -3.51
C ALA A 386 14.49 13.39 -4.57
N SER A 387 13.86 13.78 -5.69
CA SER A 387 14.50 14.55 -6.76
C SER A 387 13.60 15.72 -7.21
N PRO A 388 13.74 16.91 -6.58
CA PRO A 388 12.97 18.08 -6.95
C PRO A 388 13.17 18.52 -8.41
N SER A 389 14.39 18.37 -8.95
CA SER A 389 14.68 18.70 -10.36
C SER A 389 13.89 17.82 -11.34
N ASN A 390 13.80 16.52 -11.07
CA ASN A 390 13.04 15.60 -11.91
C ASN A 390 11.53 15.81 -11.75
N ALA A 391 11.08 16.15 -10.54
CA ALA A 391 9.68 16.57 -10.33
C ALA A 391 9.33 17.82 -11.16
N SER A 392 10.24 18.80 -11.24
CA SER A 392 10.06 19.97 -12.12
C SER A 392 10.02 19.58 -13.59
N ALA A 393 10.91 18.68 -14.05
CA ALA A 393 10.91 18.20 -15.42
C ALA A 393 9.59 17.49 -15.79
N VAL A 394 8.97 16.73 -14.88
CA VAL A 394 7.64 16.12 -15.10
C VAL A 394 6.56 17.19 -15.27
N ALA A 395 6.59 18.24 -14.44
CA ALA A 395 5.61 19.33 -14.51
C ALA A 395 5.79 20.20 -15.77
N GLU A 396 7.03 20.41 -16.21
CA GLU A 396 7.40 21.11 -17.45
C GLU A 396 7.01 20.33 -18.70
N ALA A 397 7.09 18.99 -18.65
CA ALA A 397 6.61 18.09 -19.70
C ALA A 397 5.08 17.90 -19.70
N GLU A 398 4.33 18.76 -19.00
CA GLU A 398 2.86 18.72 -18.90
C GLU A 398 2.29 17.40 -18.34
N GLY A 399 3.05 16.69 -17.49
CA GLY A 399 2.67 15.37 -16.99
C GLY A 399 1.59 15.35 -15.90
N ILE A 400 1.24 16.49 -15.29
CA ILE A 400 0.32 16.54 -14.14
C ILE A 400 -1.07 16.00 -14.48
N GLU A 401 -1.69 16.49 -15.56
CA GLU A 401 -3.04 16.08 -15.95
C GLU A 401 -3.10 14.60 -16.40
N PRO A 402 -2.18 14.09 -17.24
CA PRO A 402 -2.08 12.65 -17.52
C PRO A 402 -1.92 11.79 -16.26
N LEU A 403 -1.16 12.24 -15.27
CA LEU A 403 -0.99 11.52 -14.00
C LEU A 403 -2.27 11.50 -13.17
N VAL A 404 -3.00 12.61 -13.09
CA VAL A 404 -4.31 12.65 -12.42
C VAL A 404 -5.30 11.70 -13.12
N ASN A 405 -5.33 11.69 -14.46
CA ASN A 405 -6.17 10.77 -15.22
C ASN A 405 -5.78 9.29 -15.00
N THR A 406 -4.49 9.01 -14.75
CA THR A 406 -3.99 7.64 -14.47
C THR A 406 -4.46 7.11 -13.11
N LEU A 407 -4.99 7.95 -12.21
CA LEU A 407 -5.62 7.49 -10.97
C LEU A 407 -6.87 6.64 -11.22
N ASN A 408 -7.49 6.76 -12.39
CA ASN A 408 -8.64 5.97 -12.84
C ASN A 408 -8.26 4.86 -13.85
N ALA A 409 -6.99 4.44 -13.87
CA ALA A 409 -6.51 3.37 -14.75
C ALA A 409 -7.05 1.99 -14.33
N GLN A 410 -6.93 0.97 -15.20
CA GLN A 410 -7.43 -0.38 -14.89
C GLN A 410 -6.48 -1.19 -14.00
N ARG A 411 -5.19 -0.80 -13.94
CA ARG A 411 -4.13 -1.57 -13.28
C ARG A 411 -3.71 -0.90 -11.98
N ASP A 412 -3.83 -1.63 -10.88
CA ASP A 412 -3.45 -1.18 -9.53
C ASP A 412 -2.03 -0.59 -9.46
N GLY A 413 -1.08 -1.22 -10.17
CA GLY A 413 0.32 -0.76 -10.22
C GLY A 413 0.46 0.64 -10.84
N ALA A 414 -0.37 0.97 -11.83
CA ALA A 414 -0.38 2.28 -12.47
C ALA A 414 -0.98 3.34 -11.54
N ILE A 415 -2.12 3.03 -10.91
CA ILE A 415 -2.80 3.92 -9.95
C ILE A 415 -1.87 4.26 -8.77
N ALA A 416 -1.29 3.24 -8.14
CA ALA A 416 -0.41 3.42 -6.98
C ALA A 416 0.85 4.22 -7.33
N SER A 417 1.42 4.00 -8.51
CA SER A 417 2.59 4.73 -8.99
C SER A 417 2.23 6.17 -9.37
N ALA A 418 1.06 6.42 -9.97
CA ALA A 418 0.59 7.77 -10.29
C ALA A 418 0.40 8.61 -9.02
N ALA A 419 -0.27 8.04 -8.00
CA ALA A 419 -0.38 8.67 -6.69
C ALA A 419 1.00 9.00 -6.10
N ALA A 420 1.96 8.07 -6.18
CA ALA A 420 3.33 8.30 -5.71
C ALA A 420 4.03 9.46 -6.46
N VAL A 421 3.93 9.52 -7.79
CA VAL A 421 4.49 10.64 -8.57
C VAL A 421 3.87 11.96 -8.13
N LEU A 422 2.54 12.04 -8.05
CA LEU A 422 1.83 13.24 -7.64
C LEU A 422 2.26 13.69 -6.22
N THR A 423 2.43 12.76 -5.27
CA THR A 423 2.96 13.10 -3.94
C THR A 423 4.40 13.60 -3.96
N ASN A 424 5.26 13.04 -4.81
CA ASN A 424 6.64 13.50 -4.96
C ASN A 424 6.69 14.92 -5.52
N LEU A 425 5.81 15.26 -6.48
CA LEU A 425 5.67 16.62 -7.00
C LEU A 425 5.13 17.59 -5.94
N ALA A 426 4.17 17.14 -5.12
CA ALA A 426 3.52 17.94 -4.08
C ALA A 426 4.45 18.40 -2.94
N VAL A 427 5.66 17.86 -2.86
CA VAL A 427 6.72 18.38 -1.96
C VAL A 427 7.03 19.85 -2.26
N GLN A 428 6.88 20.27 -3.52
CA GLN A 428 7.01 21.66 -3.94
C GLN A 428 5.64 22.34 -3.96
N GLU A 429 5.49 23.41 -3.19
CA GLU A 429 4.22 24.15 -3.02
C GLU A 429 3.62 24.60 -4.36
N ALA A 430 4.46 25.10 -5.28
CA ALA A 430 4.01 25.56 -6.60
C ALA A 430 3.32 24.45 -7.42
N PHE A 431 3.82 23.21 -7.36
CA PHE A 431 3.21 22.08 -8.07
C PHE A 431 2.02 21.52 -7.32
N ARG A 432 2.03 21.56 -5.98
CA ARG A 432 0.88 21.15 -5.16
C ARG A 432 -0.39 21.91 -5.55
N VAL A 433 -0.31 23.23 -5.65
CA VAL A 433 -1.45 24.08 -6.05
C VAL A 433 -1.92 23.77 -7.46
N LYS A 434 -0.99 23.54 -8.40
CA LYS A 434 -1.32 23.16 -9.79
C LYS A 434 -2.01 21.80 -9.85
N ILE A 435 -1.51 20.80 -9.11
CA ILE A 435 -2.13 19.47 -9.03
C ILE A 435 -3.53 19.55 -8.42
N GLN A 436 -3.71 20.38 -7.38
CA GLN A 436 -5.01 20.62 -6.78
C GLN A 436 -6.00 21.24 -7.78
N SER A 437 -5.57 22.20 -8.60
CA SER A 437 -6.45 22.77 -9.64
C SER A 437 -6.91 21.75 -10.71
N CYS A 438 -6.24 20.60 -10.82
CA CYS A 438 -6.65 19.50 -11.69
C CYS A 438 -7.65 18.53 -11.02
N GLY A 439 -8.13 18.80 -9.81
CA GLY A 439 -9.15 17.99 -9.13
C GLY A 439 -8.61 16.68 -8.52
N VAL A 440 -7.36 16.68 -8.04
CA VAL A 440 -6.71 15.48 -7.50
C VAL A 440 -7.47 14.86 -6.32
N MET A 441 -8.09 15.67 -5.45
CA MET A 441 -8.82 15.14 -4.29
C MET A 441 -10.06 14.35 -4.71
N THR A 442 -10.74 14.84 -5.75
CA THR A 442 -11.87 14.12 -6.35
C THR A 442 -11.40 12.83 -7.05
N ALA A 443 -10.28 12.87 -7.77
CA ALA A 443 -9.72 11.70 -8.45
C ALA A 443 -9.19 10.61 -7.49
N LEU A 444 -8.90 10.97 -6.23
CA LEU A 444 -8.42 10.01 -5.22
C LEU A 444 -9.55 9.21 -4.55
N VAL A 445 -10.82 9.58 -4.72
CA VAL A 445 -11.95 8.91 -4.05
C VAL A 445 -12.09 7.44 -4.46
N GLU A 446 -12.03 7.13 -5.74
CA GLU A 446 -12.12 5.74 -6.23
C GLU A 446 -10.91 4.88 -5.80
N PRO A 447 -9.65 5.35 -5.91
CA PRO A 447 -8.49 4.66 -5.35
C PRO A 447 -8.58 4.33 -3.86
N LEU A 448 -9.23 5.16 -3.03
CA LEU A 448 -9.45 4.87 -1.61
C LEU A 448 -10.37 3.64 -1.40
N CYS A 449 -11.27 3.37 -2.35
CA CYS A 449 -12.20 2.24 -2.33
C CYS A 449 -11.63 0.95 -2.99
N SER A 450 -10.40 0.98 -3.51
CA SER A 450 -9.80 -0.18 -4.20
C SER A 450 -9.67 -1.40 -3.28
N THR A 451 -9.71 -2.61 -3.85
CA THR A 451 -9.42 -3.85 -3.12
C THR A 451 -7.93 -4.06 -2.86
N SER A 452 -7.07 -3.30 -3.56
CA SER A 452 -5.62 -3.41 -3.44
C SER A 452 -5.09 -2.57 -2.29
N SER A 453 -4.48 -3.21 -1.29
CA SER A 453 -3.88 -2.51 -0.16
C SER A 453 -2.75 -1.56 -0.60
N GLN A 454 -2.08 -1.85 -1.72
CA GLN A 454 -1.05 -0.97 -2.26
C GLN A 454 -1.67 0.34 -2.78
N VAL A 455 -2.78 0.25 -3.52
CA VAL A 455 -3.50 1.42 -4.04
C VAL A 455 -4.08 2.23 -2.89
N GLN A 456 -4.80 1.59 -1.96
CA GLN A 456 -5.36 2.24 -0.77
C GLN A 456 -4.28 2.99 0.04
N SER A 457 -3.12 2.36 0.25
CA SER A 457 -2.01 2.97 0.99
C SER A 457 -1.50 4.23 0.31
N LYS A 458 -1.24 4.17 -1.01
CA LYS A 458 -0.72 5.33 -1.77
C LYS A 458 -1.78 6.41 -1.95
N ALA A 459 -3.05 6.06 -2.10
CA ALA A 459 -4.15 7.00 -2.16
C ALA A 459 -4.32 7.77 -0.84
N ALA A 460 -4.35 7.06 0.30
CA ALA A 460 -4.43 7.69 1.62
C ALA A 460 -3.22 8.60 1.90
N PHE A 461 -2.01 8.16 1.51
CA PHE A 461 -0.81 9.00 1.60
C PHE A 461 -0.92 10.25 0.72
N ALA A 462 -1.48 10.15 -0.49
CA ALA A 462 -1.74 11.29 -1.35
C ALA A 462 -2.74 12.27 -0.72
N VAL A 463 -3.84 11.78 -0.15
CA VAL A 463 -4.78 12.63 0.61
C VAL A 463 -4.08 13.39 1.73
N ALA A 464 -3.22 12.72 2.50
CA ALA A 464 -2.45 13.38 3.56
C ALA A 464 -1.49 14.46 3.02
N ALA A 465 -0.89 14.23 1.85
CA ALA A 465 0.04 15.17 1.22
C ALA A 465 -0.66 16.43 0.64
N PHE A 466 -1.88 16.27 0.11
CA PHE A 466 -2.64 17.37 -0.49
C PHE A 466 -3.59 18.07 0.49
N GLY A 467 -3.97 17.44 1.61
CA GLY A 467 -4.98 17.95 2.54
C GLY A 467 -4.55 19.15 3.41
N CYS A 468 -3.37 19.71 3.18
CA CYS A 468 -2.84 20.82 3.97
C CYS A 468 -3.68 22.10 3.85
N ASP A 469 -4.36 22.31 2.71
CA ASP A 469 -5.14 23.50 2.41
C ASP A 469 -6.64 23.30 2.66
N ALA A 470 -7.33 24.36 3.11
CA ALA A 470 -8.76 24.29 3.43
C ALA A 470 -9.63 23.95 2.21
N ASP A 471 -9.25 24.45 1.03
CA ASP A 471 -9.92 24.16 -0.23
C ASP A 471 -9.80 22.68 -0.60
N ALA A 472 -8.63 22.07 -0.37
CA ALA A 472 -8.40 20.65 -0.67
C ALA A 472 -9.22 19.73 0.23
N ARG A 473 -9.30 20.08 1.53
CA ARG A 473 -10.17 19.37 2.49
C ARG A 473 -11.64 19.51 2.14
N THR A 474 -12.05 20.71 1.72
CA THR A 474 -13.42 20.98 1.27
C THR A 474 -13.76 20.20 0.00
N GLU A 475 -12.85 20.12 -0.96
CA GLU A 475 -13.01 19.32 -2.17
C GLU A 475 -13.20 17.84 -1.83
N LEU A 476 -12.31 17.26 -1.01
CA LEU A 476 -12.42 15.87 -0.58
C LEU A 476 -13.75 15.58 0.14
N ARG A 477 -14.19 16.49 1.01
CA ARG A 477 -15.47 16.40 1.72
C ARG A 477 -16.65 16.41 0.74
N ASN A 478 -16.68 17.37 -0.19
CA ASN A 478 -17.77 17.52 -1.14
C ASN A 478 -17.84 16.35 -2.13
N SER A 479 -16.70 15.72 -2.45
CA SER A 479 -16.60 14.53 -3.30
C SER A 479 -16.90 13.22 -2.55
N GLY A 480 -17.24 13.27 -1.26
CA GLY A 480 -17.58 12.09 -0.45
C GLY A 480 -16.37 11.23 -0.04
N GLY A 481 -15.14 11.73 -0.16
CA GLY A 481 -13.92 10.98 0.10
C GLY A 481 -13.64 10.67 1.59
N LEU A 482 -14.32 11.36 2.52
CA LEU A 482 -14.15 11.13 3.95
C LEU A 482 -14.69 9.76 4.40
N GLY A 483 -15.79 9.28 3.81
CA GLY A 483 -16.35 7.96 4.12
C GLY A 483 -15.37 6.82 3.84
N PRO A 484 -14.86 6.69 2.59
CA PRO A 484 -13.81 5.74 2.26
C PRO A 484 -12.58 5.87 3.14
N LEU A 485 -12.17 7.10 3.47
CA LEU A 485 -11.01 7.34 4.34
C LEU A 485 -11.21 6.77 5.75
N VAL A 486 -12.41 6.91 6.33
CA VAL A 486 -12.76 6.34 7.64
C VAL A 486 -12.78 4.81 7.58
N GLU A 487 -13.31 4.22 6.50
CA GLU A 487 -13.31 2.76 6.32
C GLU A 487 -11.88 2.18 6.32
N LEU A 488 -10.91 2.89 5.73
CA LEU A 488 -9.51 2.46 5.73
C LEU A 488 -8.87 2.36 7.13
N LEU A 489 -9.44 3.02 8.16
CA LEU A 489 -8.99 2.87 9.55
C LEU A 489 -9.20 1.43 10.09
N HIS A 490 -10.18 0.71 9.55
CA HIS A 490 -10.41 -0.71 9.86
C HIS A 490 -9.45 -1.67 9.14
N SER A 491 -8.60 -1.17 8.24
CA SER A 491 -7.70 -2.03 7.46
C SER A 491 -6.74 -2.83 8.35
N LYS A 492 -6.60 -4.12 8.02
CA LYS A 492 -5.62 -5.02 8.64
C LYS A 492 -4.19 -4.70 8.20
N ASN A 493 -4.02 -4.07 7.03
CA ASN A 493 -2.72 -3.65 6.54
C ASN A 493 -2.21 -2.44 7.35
N GLU A 494 -1.01 -2.56 7.92
CA GLU A 494 -0.42 -1.53 8.76
C GLU A 494 -0.15 -0.22 8.00
N GLU A 495 0.38 -0.29 6.78
CA GLU A 495 0.70 0.88 5.96
C GLU A 495 -0.57 1.66 5.58
N VAL A 496 -1.61 0.95 5.16
CA VAL A 496 -2.92 1.54 4.83
C VAL A 496 -3.49 2.27 6.05
N ARG A 497 -3.57 1.57 7.19
CA ARG A 497 -4.13 2.15 8.42
C ARG A 497 -3.31 3.35 8.90
N ARG A 498 -1.98 3.27 8.86
CA ARG A 498 -1.08 4.38 9.23
C ARG A 498 -1.32 5.62 8.35
N ASN A 499 -1.41 5.43 7.04
CA ASN A 499 -1.63 6.52 6.08
C ASN A 499 -3.04 7.10 6.20
N ALA A 500 -4.05 6.26 6.45
CA ALA A 500 -5.41 6.70 6.75
C ALA A 500 -5.46 7.56 8.01
N CYS A 501 -4.81 7.16 9.10
CA CYS A 501 -4.72 7.99 10.31
C CYS A 501 -4.08 9.36 10.04
N TRP A 502 -3.02 9.41 9.23
CA TRP A 502 -2.40 10.68 8.87
C TRP A 502 -3.32 11.56 8.00
N ALA A 503 -3.98 10.98 7.01
CA ALA A 503 -4.95 11.71 6.20
C ALA A 503 -6.12 12.25 7.06
N VAL A 504 -6.63 11.46 8.02
CA VAL A 504 -7.65 11.92 8.98
C VAL A 504 -7.13 13.06 9.85
N LEU A 505 -5.91 12.97 10.39
CA LEU A 505 -5.27 14.04 11.16
C LEU A 505 -5.23 15.37 10.38
N VAL A 506 -4.80 15.30 9.12
CA VAL A 506 -4.70 16.49 8.26
C VAL A 506 -6.11 17.04 7.95
N CYS A 507 -7.07 16.17 7.63
CA CYS A 507 -8.45 16.54 7.36
C CYS A 507 -9.16 17.15 8.57
N ALA A 508 -8.90 16.65 9.78
CA ALA A 508 -9.46 17.14 11.03
C ALA A 508 -8.97 18.53 11.46
N SER A 509 -8.06 19.14 10.69
CA SER A 509 -7.61 20.52 10.94
C SER A 509 -8.65 21.58 10.55
N ASP A 510 -9.69 21.21 9.80
CA ASP A 510 -10.84 22.05 9.48
C ASP A 510 -12.07 21.57 10.26
N GLU A 511 -12.77 22.49 10.94
CA GLU A 511 -13.88 22.18 11.84
C GLU A 511 -15.01 21.42 11.12
N LEU A 512 -15.43 21.90 9.94
CA LEU A 512 -16.50 21.26 9.16
C LEU A 512 -16.12 19.84 8.73
N THR A 513 -14.86 19.62 8.37
CA THR A 513 -14.34 18.31 8.01
C THR A 513 -14.22 17.38 9.21
N ALA A 514 -13.79 17.91 10.36
CA ALA A 514 -13.70 17.16 11.61
C ALA A 514 -15.08 16.70 12.12
N VAL A 515 -16.09 17.58 12.06
CA VAL A 515 -17.48 17.23 12.43
C VAL A 515 -18.00 16.08 11.57
N GLU A 516 -17.77 16.13 10.26
CA GLU A 516 -18.20 15.07 9.35
C GLU A 516 -17.44 13.75 9.60
N LEU A 517 -16.13 13.81 9.86
CA LEU A 517 -15.34 12.62 10.24
C LEU A 517 -15.87 11.99 11.55
N CYS A 518 -16.22 12.81 12.54
CA CYS A 518 -16.85 12.34 13.78
C CYS A 518 -18.22 11.68 13.49
N ARG A 519 -19.05 12.29 12.63
CA ARG A 519 -20.35 11.74 12.22
C ARG A 519 -20.22 10.39 11.52
N LEU A 520 -19.12 10.17 10.80
CA LEU A 520 -18.79 8.91 10.14
C LEU A 520 -18.19 7.86 11.10
N GLY A 521 -18.02 8.17 12.39
CA GLY A 521 -17.52 7.23 13.41
C GLY A 521 -15.99 7.17 13.53
N ALA A 522 -15.25 8.11 12.93
CA ALA A 522 -13.78 8.10 12.98
C ALA A 522 -13.23 8.12 14.41
N LEU A 523 -13.95 8.79 15.33
CA LEU A 523 -13.54 8.95 16.72
C LEU A 523 -13.49 7.60 17.46
N ASP A 524 -14.58 6.84 17.41
CA ASP A 524 -14.68 5.53 18.06
C ASP A 524 -13.64 4.54 17.51
N ILE A 525 -13.43 4.56 16.19
CA ILE A 525 -12.46 3.69 15.53
C ILE A 525 -11.03 4.04 15.97
N LEU A 526 -10.69 5.33 16.07
CA LEU A 526 -9.37 5.76 16.52
C LEU A 526 -9.15 5.46 18.00
N GLU A 527 -10.17 5.54 18.85
CA GLU A 527 -10.09 5.07 20.24
C GLU A 527 -9.77 3.56 20.29
N GLU A 528 -10.50 2.74 19.53
CA GLU A 528 -10.24 1.30 19.43
C GLU A 528 -8.81 0.99 18.96
N ILE A 529 -8.34 1.70 17.93
CA ILE A 529 -6.97 1.56 17.41
C ILE A 529 -5.93 1.89 18.48
N ASN A 530 -6.14 2.97 19.25
CA ASN A 530 -5.19 3.42 20.28
C ASN A 530 -5.21 2.53 21.53
N LEU A 531 -6.29 1.79 21.80
CA LEU A 531 -6.34 0.76 22.85
C LEU A 531 -5.59 -0.53 22.46
N SER A 532 -5.42 -0.79 21.17
CA SER A 532 -4.73 -1.97 20.66
C SER A 532 -3.21 -1.78 20.59
N THR A 533 -2.46 -2.69 21.21
CA THR A 533 -0.99 -2.68 21.20
C THR A 533 -0.38 -2.92 19.82
N GLY A 534 -1.10 -3.58 18.91
CA GLY A 534 -0.62 -3.88 17.55
C GLY A 534 -1.16 -2.95 16.46
N ARG A 535 -2.24 -2.20 16.71
CA ARG A 535 -2.84 -1.29 15.72
C ARG A 535 -2.44 0.17 15.92
N LYS A 536 -2.11 0.56 17.16
CA LYS A 536 -1.71 1.92 17.54
C LYS A 536 -0.50 2.40 16.73
N ASN A 537 -0.53 3.67 16.32
CA ASN A 537 0.60 4.35 15.68
C ASN A 537 0.62 5.84 16.07
N ASN A 538 1.71 6.55 15.78
CA ASN A 538 1.84 7.96 16.17
C ASN A 538 0.77 8.87 15.53
N PHE A 539 0.31 8.53 14.33
CA PHE A 539 -0.74 9.31 13.66
C PHE A 539 -2.13 8.99 14.21
N SER A 540 -2.40 7.79 14.73
CA SER A 540 -3.71 7.46 15.31
C SER A 540 -3.97 8.25 16.60
N GLU A 541 -2.94 8.46 17.41
CA GLU A 541 -3.03 9.26 18.64
C GLU A 541 -3.21 10.74 18.31
N ALA A 542 -2.39 11.27 17.39
CA ALA A 542 -2.51 12.65 16.94
C ALA A 542 -3.85 12.92 16.24
N ALA A 543 -4.35 12.01 15.40
CA ALA A 543 -5.65 12.13 14.75
C ALA A 543 -6.80 12.16 15.76
N LEU A 544 -6.74 11.29 16.78
CA LEU A 544 -7.73 11.27 17.86
C LEU A 544 -7.72 12.60 18.62
N GLU A 545 -6.55 13.08 19.02
CA GLU A 545 -6.42 14.37 19.69
C GLU A 545 -6.97 15.53 18.83
N LYS A 546 -6.68 15.51 17.53
CA LYS A 546 -7.11 16.55 16.60
C LYS A 546 -8.63 16.55 16.37
N LEU A 547 -9.27 15.39 16.30
CA LEU A 547 -10.74 15.33 16.26
C LEU A 547 -11.34 15.88 17.55
N LEU A 548 -10.77 15.52 18.70
CA LEU A 548 -11.20 16.00 20.02
C LEU A 548 -10.98 17.50 20.23
N ASP A 549 -10.06 18.16 19.51
CA ASP A 549 -9.95 19.62 19.52
C ASP A 549 -11.26 20.33 19.13
N ASN A 550 -12.14 19.66 18.35
CA ASN A 550 -13.45 20.18 17.95
C ASN A 550 -14.55 19.88 18.98
N ASN A 551 -14.27 19.08 20.01
CA ASN A 551 -15.17 18.82 21.14
C ASN A 551 -14.37 18.83 22.45
N LEU A 552 -14.09 20.03 22.96
CA LEU A 552 -13.23 20.21 24.14
C LEU A 552 -13.79 19.55 25.41
N SER A 553 -15.11 19.44 25.55
CA SER A 553 -15.76 18.76 26.67
C SER A 553 -15.44 17.27 26.68
N GLN A 554 -15.54 16.64 25.51
CA GLN A 554 -15.14 15.24 25.34
C GLN A 554 -13.63 15.09 25.52
N LYS A 555 -12.82 15.98 24.91
CA LYS A 555 -11.35 15.99 25.07
C LYS A 555 -10.95 16.00 26.52
N TYR A 556 -11.48 16.94 27.31
CA TYR A 556 -11.12 17.09 28.71
C TYR A 556 -11.60 15.93 29.58
N SER A 557 -12.74 15.33 29.21
CA SER A 557 -13.29 14.18 29.93
C SER A 557 -12.50 12.89 29.66
N GLN A 558 -11.97 12.70 28.46
CA GLN A 558 -11.20 11.51 28.08
C GLN A 558 -9.71 11.64 28.41
N MET A 559 -9.09 12.78 28.06
CA MET A 559 -7.65 12.99 28.19
C MET A 559 -7.24 13.68 29.50
N GLY A 560 -8.18 14.34 30.18
CA GLY A 560 -7.87 15.10 31.40
C GLY A 560 -7.00 16.33 31.15
N TYR A 561 -6.78 16.74 29.90
CA TYR A 561 -5.87 17.82 29.54
C TYR A 561 -6.45 18.70 28.43
N LEU A 562 -6.42 20.01 28.64
CA LEU A 562 -6.62 21.03 27.61
C LEU A 562 -5.38 21.91 27.57
N SER A 563 -4.80 22.10 26.39
CA SER A 563 -3.63 22.96 26.22
C SER A 563 -4.02 24.44 26.21
N SER A 564 -3.02 25.32 26.19
CA SER A 564 -3.25 26.76 26.02
C SER A 564 -3.85 27.16 24.66
N SER A 565 -3.79 26.30 23.64
CA SER A 565 -4.44 26.55 22.35
C SER A 565 -5.90 26.10 22.31
N ASN A 566 -6.33 25.26 23.26
CA ASN A 566 -7.72 24.87 23.40
C ASN A 566 -8.47 25.97 24.17
N VAL A 567 -9.23 26.80 23.46
CA VAL A 567 -10.00 27.92 24.01
C VAL A 567 -11.41 27.45 24.34
N ILE A 568 -11.79 27.47 25.62
CA ILE A 568 -13.13 27.10 26.07
C ILE A 568 -14.15 28.14 25.58
N THR A 569 -15.18 27.67 24.87
CA THR A 569 -16.29 28.47 24.35
C THR A 569 -17.60 28.14 25.08
N ASP A 570 -18.65 28.92 24.80
CA ASP A 570 -19.97 28.70 25.42
C ASP A 570 -20.55 27.36 24.95
N GLY A 571 -21.16 26.62 25.87
CA GLY A 571 -21.64 25.26 25.63
C GLY A 571 -20.66 24.17 26.12
N PHE A 572 -19.45 24.52 26.55
CA PHE A 572 -18.55 23.59 27.20
C PHE A 572 -19.11 23.12 28.55
N TYR A 573 -19.03 21.82 28.80
CA TYR A 573 -19.31 21.21 30.09
C TYR A 573 -18.23 20.21 30.52
N ASP A 574 -18.08 20.04 31.83
CA ASP A 574 -17.21 19.05 32.45
C ASP A 574 -18.07 18.03 33.22
N CYS A 575 -18.25 16.83 32.65
CA CYS A 575 -18.90 15.68 33.29
C CYS A 575 -17.94 14.76 34.07
N GLY A 576 -16.63 15.03 34.02
CA GLY A 576 -15.61 14.28 34.75
C GLY A 576 -14.84 13.30 33.88
N GLN A 577 -13.95 12.54 34.50
CA GLN A 577 -13.15 11.57 33.76
C GLN A 577 -14.01 10.40 33.30
N ILE A 578 -14.00 10.14 32.00
CA ILE A 578 -14.73 9.03 31.39
C ILE A 578 -13.74 7.91 31.12
N LYS A 579 -14.15 6.67 31.45
CA LYS A 579 -13.33 5.50 31.16
C LYS A 579 -13.34 5.22 29.65
N PRO A 580 -12.22 4.75 29.07
CA PRO A 580 -12.19 4.35 27.67
C PRO A 580 -13.32 3.36 27.34
N GLY A 581 -14.03 3.58 26.22
CA GLY A 581 -15.14 2.74 25.77
C GLY A 581 -16.52 3.04 26.39
N VAL A 582 -16.63 4.06 27.26
CA VAL A 582 -17.94 4.55 27.73
C VAL A 582 -18.41 5.68 26.83
N LYS A 583 -19.65 5.60 26.32
CA LYS A 583 -20.26 6.63 25.46
C LYS A 583 -20.20 8.00 26.14
N PHE A 584 -19.63 8.98 25.45
CA PHE A 584 -19.72 10.38 25.84
C PHE A 584 -21.14 10.87 25.63
N LEU A 585 -21.78 11.35 26.71
CA LEU A 585 -23.16 11.84 26.66
C LEU A 585 -23.18 13.32 26.33
N SER A 586 -24.10 13.71 25.47
CA SER A 586 -24.40 15.11 25.16
C SER A 586 -24.95 15.84 26.39
N LEU A 587 -24.85 17.17 26.37
CA LEU A 587 -25.40 17.99 27.45
C LEU A 587 -26.91 17.80 27.63
N GLU A 588 -27.65 17.58 26.53
CA GLU A 588 -29.08 17.30 26.56
C GLU A 588 -29.37 15.96 27.24
N GLU A 589 -28.70 14.88 26.83
CA GLU A 589 -28.84 13.55 27.46
C GLU A 589 -28.50 13.60 28.95
N LEU A 590 -27.49 14.38 29.34
CA LEU A 590 -27.09 14.56 30.73
C LEU A 590 -28.11 15.39 31.54
N SER A 591 -28.73 16.38 30.93
CA SER A 591 -29.73 17.24 31.59
C SER A 591 -31.04 16.51 31.90
N MET A 592 -31.36 15.46 31.13
CA MET A 592 -32.56 14.63 31.29
C MET A 592 -32.39 13.51 32.34
N GLN A 593 -31.19 13.31 32.90
CA GLN A 593 -30.97 12.31 33.93
C GLN A 593 -31.63 12.72 35.25
N GLU A 594 -32.17 11.75 35.98
CA GLU A 594 -32.65 11.96 37.34
C GLU A 594 -31.50 12.46 38.24
N LEU A 595 -31.85 13.18 39.31
CA LEU A 595 -30.88 13.60 40.31
C LEU A 595 -30.19 12.35 40.87
N THR A 596 -28.86 12.29 40.73
CA THR A 596 -28.06 11.15 41.21
C THR A 596 -26.96 11.64 42.14
N ASP A 597 -26.47 10.78 43.03
CA ASP A 597 -25.30 11.06 43.88
C ASP A 597 -23.97 11.12 43.09
N ARG A 598 -24.04 11.26 41.76
CA ARG A 598 -22.88 11.35 40.87
C ARG A 598 -22.35 12.78 40.87
N ARG A 599 -21.09 12.95 40.45
CA ARG A 599 -20.46 14.26 40.33
C ARG A 599 -21.31 15.21 39.47
N ALA A 600 -21.58 16.40 39.99
CA ALA A 600 -22.23 17.49 39.24
C ALA A 600 -21.50 17.79 37.92
N ILE A 601 -22.28 18.02 36.85
CA ILE A 601 -21.77 18.41 35.54
C ILE A 601 -21.65 19.92 35.51
N ILE A 602 -20.44 20.43 35.36
CA ILE A 602 -20.20 21.87 35.42
C ILE A 602 -20.32 22.47 34.01
N LEU A 603 -21.27 23.38 33.82
CA LEU A 603 -21.57 24.03 32.53
C LEU A 603 -20.95 25.43 32.45
N VAL A 604 -20.37 25.75 31.29
CA VAL A 604 -19.85 27.05 30.91
C VAL A 604 -20.68 27.58 29.74
N ASN A 605 -21.52 28.58 29.99
CA ASN A 605 -22.36 29.17 28.95
C ASN A 605 -22.72 30.62 29.29
N ALA A 606 -21.98 31.60 28.77
CA ALA A 606 -22.26 33.02 28.95
C ALA A 606 -23.11 33.62 27.81
N LYS A 607 -23.50 32.80 26.81
CA LYS A 607 -24.25 33.26 25.64
C LYS A 607 -25.70 33.55 26.02
N LEU A 608 -26.16 34.78 25.75
CA LEU A 608 -27.57 35.15 25.87
C LEU A 608 -28.36 34.47 24.73
N GLN A 609 -29.51 33.88 25.05
CA GLN A 609 -30.40 33.32 24.03
C GLN A 609 -31.01 34.48 23.24
N GLU A 610 -30.88 34.46 21.91
CA GLU A 610 -31.68 35.34 21.04
C GLU A 610 -33.12 34.83 21.10
N GLU A 611 -34.06 35.64 21.57
CA GLU A 611 -35.48 35.31 21.50
C GLU A 611 -35.87 35.19 20.01
N ASP A 612 -36.54 34.09 19.65
CA ASP A 612 -37.24 33.92 18.37
C ASP A 612 -38.27 35.04 18.18
N SER A 613 -37.83 36.17 17.64
CA SER A 613 -38.70 37.23 17.13
C SER A 613 -39.15 36.86 15.73
N SER A 614 -40.17 36.01 15.66
CA SER A 614 -41.01 35.88 14.47
C SER A 614 -41.81 37.17 14.25
N VAL A 615 -41.16 38.16 13.64
CA VAL A 615 -41.86 39.30 13.03
C VAL A 615 -41.44 39.38 11.56
N VAL A 616 -42.38 38.98 10.72
CA VAL A 616 -42.41 39.27 9.29
C VAL A 616 -42.09 40.75 9.07
N SER A 617 -40.97 41.04 8.42
CA SER A 617 -40.66 42.36 7.88
C SER A 617 -41.58 42.64 6.68
N PRO A 618 -42.20 43.82 6.57
CA PRO A 618 -42.95 44.18 5.38
C PRO A 618 -41.98 44.42 4.23
N VAL A 619 -42.35 43.86 3.08
CA VAL A 619 -41.82 44.22 1.77
C VAL A 619 -42.13 45.69 1.51
N GLU A 620 -41.11 46.54 1.43
CA GLU A 620 -41.21 47.85 0.76
C GLU A 620 -40.05 48.03 -0.23
N GLU A 621 -40.42 47.83 -1.49
CA GLU A 621 -39.98 48.47 -2.74
C GLU A 621 -38.57 49.08 -2.83
N LYS A 622 -37.74 48.42 -3.64
CA LYS A 622 -36.58 49.02 -4.30
C LYS A 622 -37.06 50.07 -5.32
N GLN A 623 -36.71 51.34 -5.09
CA GLN A 623 -36.51 52.31 -6.18
C GLN A 623 -35.02 52.36 -6.53
N GLU A 624 -34.70 51.82 -7.71
CA GLU A 624 -33.46 52.11 -8.42
C GLU A 624 -33.45 53.58 -8.84
N LEU A 625 -32.35 54.29 -8.60
CA LEU A 625 -31.94 55.41 -9.44
C LEU A 625 -30.40 55.55 -9.45
N SER A 626 -29.90 55.42 -10.67
CA SER A 626 -28.56 55.54 -11.22
C SER A 626 -27.72 56.77 -10.84
N GLY A 627 -26.38 56.63 -10.87
CA GLY A 627 -25.46 57.76 -11.09
C GLY A 627 -23.97 57.52 -10.77
N GLN A 628 -23.20 57.01 -11.73
CA GLN A 628 -21.72 57.08 -11.83
C GLN A 628 -21.26 58.51 -12.25
N PRO A 629 -19.95 58.86 -12.40
CA PRO A 629 -18.70 58.54 -11.66
C PRO A 629 -17.75 59.78 -11.50
N CYS A 630 -16.45 59.52 -11.17
CA CYS A 630 -15.23 60.39 -11.25
C CYS A 630 -14.82 61.18 -9.98
N SER A 631 -13.54 61.36 -9.58
CA SER A 631 -12.20 61.00 -10.12
C SER A 631 -11.06 61.50 -9.19
N LEU A 632 -9.87 60.85 -9.25
CA LEU A 632 -8.48 61.35 -8.96
C LEU A 632 -8.10 61.63 -7.47
N SER A 633 -6.88 61.40 -6.93
CA SER A 633 -5.56 60.95 -7.42
C SER A 633 -4.54 60.76 -6.25
N LYS A 634 -3.69 59.71 -6.36
CA LYS A 634 -2.23 59.54 -6.06
C LYS A 634 -1.55 59.77 -4.67
N SER A 635 -0.66 58.79 -4.38
CA SER A 635 0.63 58.78 -3.61
C SER A 635 0.53 58.71 -2.08
N SER A 636 1.35 58.00 -1.27
CA SER A 636 2.56 57.17 -1.41
C SER A 636 2.85 56.39 -0.09
N THR A 637 3.45 55.19 -0.18
CA THR A 637 4.39 54.50 0.76
C THR A 637 4.10 54.40 2.27
N ARG A 638 3.88 53.17 2.79
CA ARG A 638 4.75 52.42 3.76
C ARG A 638 4.04 51.21 4.38
N GLU A 639 4.82 50.14 4.57
CA GLU A 639 4.78 49.10 5.62
C GLU A 639 3.46 48.36 5.93
N LYS A 640 3.44 47.06 5.60
CA LYS A 640 2.39 46.12 6.01
C LYS A 640 2.65 45.64 7.44
N GLY A 641 1.82 46.11 8.38
CA GLY A 641 1.64 45.53 9.71
C GLY A 641 0.17 45.14 9.90
N LEU A 642 -0.08 43.89 10.29
CA LEU A 642 -1.39 43.36 10.64
C LEU A 642 -2.01 44.19 11.78
N ARG A 643 -3.24 44.68 11.60
CA ARG A 643 -4.09 45.18 12.69
C ARG A 643 -5.51 44.65 12.55
N TYR A 644 -5.96 44.05 13.65
CA TYR A 644 -7.32 43.62 13.92
C TYR A 644 -8.25 44.83 14.10
N HIS A 645 -9.46 44.74 13.53
CA HIS A 645 -10.51 45.74 13.67
C HIS A 645 -11.38 45.45 14.89
N THR A 646 -11.48 46.44 15.78
CA THR A 646 -12.44 46.59 16.88
C THR A 646 -13.73 47.21 16.36
N LEU A 647 -14.89 46.67 16.74
CA LEU A 647 -16.23 47.23 16.45
C LEU A 647 -16.95 47.60 17.77
N ASN A 648 -17.44 48.83 17.82
CA ASN A 648 -18.22 49.46 18.90
C ASN A 648 -19.70 49.06 18.83
N TYR A 649 -20.35 48.88 19.99
CA TYR A 649 -21.82 48.83 20.14
C TYR A 649 -22.27 49.87 21.19
N ILE A 650 -23.31 50.66 20.87
CA ILE A 650 -23.96 51.65 21.74
C ILE A 650 -25.46 51.33 21.84
N TYR A 651 -25.91 51.06 23.07
CA TYR A 651 -27.06 51.64 23.80
C TYR A 651 -28.46 51.74 23.15
N ILE A 652 -29.46 51.01 23.69
CA ILE A 652 -30.88 51.43 23.76
C ILE A 652 -31.52 50.92 25.07
N HIS A 653 -32.26 51.79 25.78
CA HIS A 653 -33.09 51.48 26.95
C HIS A 653 -34.50 52.08 26.78
N VAL A 654 -35.52 51.20 26.72
CA VAL A 654 -36.80 51.15 27.47
C VAL A 654 -37.85 52.29 27.42
N CYS A 655 -39.04 51.86 26.94
CA CYS A 655 -40.45 52.09 27.35
C CYS A 655 -41.06 53.50 27.56
N CYS A 656 -42.30 53.66 27.07
CA CYS A 656 -43.48 53.61 27.94
C CYS A 656 -44.82 53.35 27.21
N PHE A 657 -45.60 52.47 27.84
CA PHE A 657 -47.02 52.15 27.67
C PHE A 657 -47.92 53.39 27.78
N LEU A 658 -49.13 53.35 27.19
CA LEU A 658 -50.42 53.45 27.92
C LEU A 658 -51.66 53.52 26.97
N TYR A 659 -52.71 52.81 27.42
CA TYR A 659 -54.15 53.10 27.29
C TYR A 659 -55.06 52.47 26.19
N ILE A 660 -55.91 51.54 26.68
CA ILE A 660 -57.40 51.49 26.59
C ILE A 660 -58.12 51.05 25.29
N ARG A 661 -58.67 49.82 25.36
CA ARG A 661 -60.11 49.41 25.41
C ARG A 661 -61.05 49.64 24.19
N LYS A 662 -61.81 48.55 23.91
CA LYS A 662 -63.03 48.37 23.06
C LYS A 662 -62.77 48.22 21.56
N GLY A 663 -63.35 47.27 20.82
CA GLY A 663 -64.34 46.23 21.09
C GLY A 663 -65.03 45.83 19.79
N LYS A 664 -65.62 44.61 19.75
CA LYS A 664 -66.50 44.02 18.71
C LYS A 664 -65.81 43.74 17.35
N GLY A 665 -65.92 42.56 16.74
CA GLY A 665 -66.68 41.35 17.02
C GLY A 665 -66.82 40.53 15.73
N LYS A 666 -67.32 39.28 15.87
CA LYS A 666 -67.81 38.36 14.82
C LYS A 666 -66.71 37.79 13.90
N LYS A 667 -66.70 36.52 13.51
CA LYS A 667 -67.63 35.38 13.65
C LYS A 667 -66.91 34.15 13.05
N GLU A 668 -67.28 32.98 13.59
CA GLU A 668 -67.51 31.68 12.89
C GLU A 668 -66.26 30.94 12.36
N GLU A 669 -65.90 29.78 12.96
CA GLU A 669 -66.40 28.40 12.70
C GLU A 669 -65.63 27.77 11.52
N GLU A 670 -65.11 26.54 11.49
CA GLU A 670 -65.26 25.26 12.19
C GLU A 670 -63.95 24.45 11.88
N LYS A 671 -63.26 23.82 12.83
CA LYS A 671 -63.40 22.41 13.27
C LYS A 671 -63.58 21.35 12.16
N ALA A 672 -62.56 20.50 12.01
CA ALA A 672 -62.72 19.05 11.81
C ALA A 672 -61.40 18.31 12.14
N GLU A 673 -61.29 17.84 13.39
CA GLU A 673 -60.68 16.56 13.79
C GLU A 673 -61.54 15.43 13.14
N GLU A 674 -61.12 14.20 12.81
CA GLU A 674 -60.02 13.33 13.24
C GLU A 674 -60.07 12.01 12.42
N VAL A 675 -58.97 11.25 12.43
CA VAL A 675 -58.90 9.76 12.52
C VAL A 675 -58.80 8.87 11.25
N ILE A 676 -57.54 8.44 11.03
CA ILE A 676 -57.01 7.09 10.74
C ILE A 676 -57.04 6.56 9.29
N GLN A 677 -55.84 6.47 8.69
CA GLN A 677 -55.39 5.19 8.14
C GLN A 677 -53.87 5.04 8.22
N ILE A 678 -53.45 4.18 9.15
CA ILE A 678 -52.09 3.63 9.21
C ILE A 678 -51.95 2.68 8.02
N THR A 679 -51.02 3.00 7.10
CA THR A 679 -49.88 2.18 6.68
C THR A 679 -49.33 2.75 5.37
N SER A 680 -48.42 3.71 5.47
CA SER A 680 -47.39 3.94 4.46
C SER A 680 -46.20 4.68 5.09
N MET A 681 -45.06 3.97 5.15
CA MET A 681 -43.68 4.52 5.09
C MET A 681 -43.21 5.22 6.39
N VAL A 682 -42.55 4.57 7.36
CA VAL A 682 -41.13 4.09 7.33
C VAL A 682 -40.13 5.04 6.64
N GLN A 683 -40.46 6.31 6.43
CA GLN A 683 -39.54 7.29 5.84
C GLN A 683 -39.55 8.68 6.48
N ASP A 684 -40.19 8.85 7.64
CA ASP A 684 -40.15 10.12 8.41
C ASP A 684 -39.67 9.93 9.87
N GLU A 685 -38.80 8.94 10.14
CA GLU A 685 -38.07 8.84 11.43
C GLU A 685 -36.62 9.37 11.34
N LYS A 686 -36.23 10.04 10.24
CA LYS A 686 -34.87 10.59 10.05
C LYS A 686 -34.74 12.11 9.99
N ASN A 687 -35.80 12.86 10.26
CA ASN A 687 -35.76 14.33 10.26
C ASN A 687 -36.28 14.96 11.56
N LEU A 688 -36.09 14.29 12.69
CA LEU A 688 -36.35 14.85 14.03
C LEU A 688 -35.08 14.93 14.89
N GLU A 689 -33.91 15.11 14.26
CA GLU A 689 -32.67 15.49 14.93
C GLU A 689 -32.39 16.97 14.63
N ASN A 690 -33.08 17.88 15.31
CA ASN A 690 -32.64 19.25 15.62
C ASN A 690 -33.69 20.00 16.45
N SER A 691 -34.20 19.37 17.51
CA SER A 691 -34.75 20.12 18.63
C SER A 691 -33.58 20.56 19.49
N HIS A 692 -32.94 21.69 19.14
CA HIS A 692 -31.79 22.20 19.86
C HIS A 692 -32.24 22.64 21.26
N TRP A 693 -32.06 21.83 22.30
CA TRP A 693 -32.18 22.30 23.69
C TRP A 693 -31.10 23.35 23.91
N PRO A 694 -31.43 24.65 24.05
CA PRO A 694 -30.42 25.66 24.23
C PRO A 694 -30.00 25.64 25.71
N PRO A 695 -28.71 25.44 26.03
CA PRO A 695 -28.27 25.44 27.42
C PRO A 695 -28.66 26.76 28.11
N PRO A 696 -29.03 26.72 29.39
CA PRO A 696 -29.43 27.92 30.11
C PRO A 696 -28.25 28.91 30.20
N PRO A 697 -28.47 30.22 30.01
CA PRO A 697 -27.43 31.23 30.12
C PRO A 697 -27.00 31.43 31.58
N ASP A 698 -25.70 31.55 31.80
CA ASP A 698 -25.09 31.90 33.08
C ASP A 698 -24.74 33.39 33.12
N LEU A 699 -25.70 34.20 33.57
CA LEU A 699 -25.54 35.65 33.71
C LEU A 699 -24.45 36.02 34.72
N ILE A 700 -24.22 35.18 35.72
CA ILE A 700 -23.18 35.43 36.73
C ILE A 700 -21.79 35.23 36.12
N LEU A 701 -21.61 34.20 35.30
CA LEU A 701 -20.38 34.01 34.53
C LEU A 701 -20.14 35.20 33.59
N LEU A 702 -21.18 35.71 32.93
CA LEU A 702 -21.07 36.89 32.07
C LEU A 702 -20.57 38.11 32.86
N ASP A 703 -21.09 38.34 34.06
CA ASP A 703 -20.60 39.40 34.96
C ASP A 703 -19.12 39.18 35.33
N TYR A 704 -18.73 37.94 35.65
CA TYR A 704 -17.33 37.62 35.96
C TYR A 704 -16.39 37.90 34.77
N ILE A 705 -16.82 37.57 33.54
CA ILE A 705 -16.06 37.85 32.32
C ILE A 705 -15.90 39.37 32.12
N ASN A 706 -16.97 40.14 32.31
CA ASN A 706 -16.95 41.59 32.18
C ASN A 706 -16.06 42.26 33.23
N ASP A 707 -16.15 41.82 34.50
CA ASP A 707 -15.30 42.30 35.59
C ASP A 707 -13.83 42.01 35.30
N ALA A 708 -13.49 40.76 34.97
CA ALA A 708 -12.12 40.36 34.67
C ALA A 708 -11.54 41.13 33.47
N SER A 709 -12.34 41.35 32.43
CA SER A 709 -11.94 42.14 31.26
C SER A 709 -11.69 43.61 31.60
N ARG A 710 -12.37 44.16 32.61
CA ARG A 710 -12.18 45.55 33.04
C ARG A 710 -11.02 45.73 34.01
N THR A 711 -10.77 44.76 34.89
CA THR A 711 -9.80 44.91 35.99
C THR A 711 -8.47 44.22 35.74
N ILE A 712 -8.44 43.10 35.02
CA ILE A 712 -7.24 42.25 34.86
C ILE A 712 -6.60 42.45 33.49
N LEU A 713 -7.39 42.48 32.41
CA LEU A 713 -6.86 42.68 31.05
C LEU A 713 -5.95 43.92 30.90
N PRO A 714 -6.22 45.08 31.55
CA PRO A 714 -5.37 46.27 31.43
C PRO A 714 -4.00 46.20 32.14
N LEU A 715 -3.70 45.14 32.90
CA LEU A 715 -2.43 45.01 33.62
C LEU A 715 -1.24 44.87 32.65
N THR A 716 -0.06 45.32 33.07
CA THR A 716 1.09 45.53 32.18
C THR A 716 1.84 44.26 31.84
N THR A 717 1.85 43.26 32.73
CA THR A 717 2.58 42.00 32.51
C THR A 717 1.64 40.79 32.61
N THR A 718 1.90 39.75 31.81
CA THR A 718 1.15 38.48 31.88
C THR A 718 1.25 37.83 33.25
N ARG A 719 2.37 38.02 33.95
CA ARG A 719 2.54 37.55 35.33
C ARG A 719 1.56 38.23 36.29
N GLU A 720 1.44 39.55 36.23
CA GLU A 720 0.45 40.29 37.03
C GLU A 720 -0.98 39.88 36.68
N GLN A 721 -1.27 39.70 35.39
CA GLN A 721 -2.57 39.22 34.92
C GLN A 721 -2.94 37.86 35.51
N VAL A 722 -2.01 36.90 35.48
CA VAL A 722 -2.22 35.55 36.05
C VAL A 722 -2.44 35.61 37.56
N VAL A 723 -1.62 36.38 38.30
CA VAL A 723 -1.74 36.52 39.76
C VAL A 723 -3.07 37.15 40.15
N ALA A 724 -3.45 38.25 39.48
CA ALA A 724 -4.71 38.94 39.73
C ALA A 724 -5.93 38.05 39.38
N LEU A 725 -5.84 37.28 38.28
CA LEU A 725 -6.89 36.33 37.91
C LEU A 725 -7.05 35.21 38.93
N ALA A 726 -5.95 34.67 39.45
CA ALA A 726 -5.99 33.63 40.47
C ALA A 726 -6.67 34.10 41.76
N GLN A 727 -6.35 35.33 42.20
CA GLN A 727 -7.00 35.98 43.34
C GLN A 727 -8.49 36.20 43.08
N PHE A 728 -8.84 36.74 41.91
CA PHE A 728 -10.23 36.96 41.50
C PHE A 728 -11.06 35.67 41.53
N VAL A 729 -10.53 34.58 40.96
CA VAL A 729 -11.20 33.26 40.97
C VAL A 729 -11.39 32.75 42.39
N ALA A 730 -10.36 32.84 43.23
CA ALA A 730 -10.46 32.41 44.63
C ALA A 730 -11.54 33.22 45.38
N ASP A 731 -11.57 34.54 45.23
CA ASP A 731 -12.55 35.41 45.88
C ASP A 731 -13.99 35.09 45.47
N LYS A 732 -14.24 34.79 44.19
CA LYS A 732 -15.57 34.39 43.71
C LYS A 732 -16.01 32.99 44.16
N MET A 733 -15.08 32.15 44.62
CA MET A 733 -15.30 30.73 44.98
C MET A 733 -14.95 30.38 46.44
N GLY A 734 -15.06 31.34 47.35
CA GLY A 734 -14.97 31.11 48.81
C GLY A 734 -13.65 31.50 49.47
N GLY A 735 -12.76 32.18 48.74
CA GLY A 735 -11.50 32.73 49.25
C GLY A 735 -10.38 31.70 49.44
N PRO A 736 -9.21 32.14 49.94
CA PRO A 736 -8.10 31.23 50.29
C PRO A 736 -8.50 30.28 51.42
N THR A 737 -8.08 29.02 51.33
CA THR A 737 -8.36 27.96 52.31
C THR A 737 -7.06 27.52 52.98
N GLU A 738 -7.05 27.41 54.32
CA GLU A 738 -5.88 26.88 55.02
C GLU A 738 -5.71 25.38 54.74
N ARG A 739 -4.47 24.92 54.50
CA ARG A 739 -4.14 23.51 54.20
C ARG A 739 -4.73 22.51 55.21
N ASN A 740 -4.78 22.88 56.49
CA ASN A 740 -5.24 22.01 57.57
C ASN A 740 -6.77 21.97 57.73
N LYS A 741 -7.51 22.86 57.07
CA LYS A 741 -8.98 23.00 57.18
C LYS A 741 -9.72 22.61 55.89
N LEU A 742 -9.06 21.89 54.99
CA LEU A 742 -9.67 21.50 53.72
C LEU A 742 -10.93 20.63 53.92
N HIS A 743 -10.98 19.85 55.00
CA HIS A 743 -12.14 19.03 55.38
C HIS A 743 -13.34 19.84 55.91
N ASP A 744 -13.10 21.06 56.42
CA ASP A 744 -14.15 21.97 56.89
C ASP A 744 -14.79 22.76 55.74
N PHE A 745 -14.19 22.72 54.54
CA PHE A 745 -14.66 23.42 53.36
C PHE A 745 -15.80 22.64 52.70
N SER A 746 -17.04 22.81 53.19
CA SER A 746 -18.25 22.11 52.72
C SER A 746 -18.70 22.54 51.32
N TRP A 747 -17.91 22.25 50.30
CA TRP A 747 -18.25 22.52 48.90
C TRP A 747 -19.29 21.53 48.37
N GLU A 748 -19.27 20.28 48.83
CA GLU A 748 -20.23 19.24 48.40
C GLU A 748 -21.67 19.66 48.73
N LEU A 749 -21.91 20.13 49.96
CA LEU A 749 -23.21 20.62 50.39
C LEU A 749 -23.70 21.79 49.52
N HIS A 750 -22.81 22.74 49.22
CA HIS A 750 -23.11 23.88 48.35
C HIS A 750 -23.50 23.45 46.93
N ILE A 751 -22.83 22.44 46.37
CA ILE A 751 -23.17 21.90 45.04
C ILE A 751 -24.53 21.20 45.08
N SER A 752 -24.80 20.36 46.09
CA SER A 752 -26.09 19.68 46.23
C SER A 752 -27.26 20.64 46.46
N GLU A 753 -27.04 21.76 47.16
CA GLU A 753 -28.03 22.84 47.29
C GLU A 753 -28.39 23.44 45.93
N ILE A 754 -27.40 23.65 45.05
CA ILE A 754 -27.64 24.16 43.69
C ILE A 754 -28.36 23.13 42.83
N GLU A 755 -27.95 21.86 42.85
CA GLU A 755 -28.60 20.78 42.09
C GLU A 755 -30.06 20.63 42.51
N PHE A 756 -30.36 20.73 43.80
CA PHE A 756 -31.72 20.72 44.34
C PHE A 756 -32.53 21.93 43.89
N GLU A 757 -31.94 23.14 43.89
CA GLU A 757 -32.58 24.37 43.41
C GLU A 757 -32.92 24.28 41.91
N LEU A 758 -31.98 23.78 41.10
CA LEU A 758 -32.10 23.67 39.65
C LEU A 758 -32.91 22.44 39.20
N LYS A 759 -33.11 21.45 40.08
CA LYS A 759 -33.70 20.13 39.77
C LYS A 759 -32.97 19.43 38.61
N CYS A 760 -31.66 19.63 38.50
CA CYS A 760 -30.82 19.08 37.44
C CYS A 760 -29.39 18.89 37.94
N ASN A 761 -28.68 17.89 37.42
CA ASN A 761 -27.26 17.64 37.72
C ASN A 761 -26.30 18.58 36.97
N VAL A 762 -26.82 19.45 36.09
CA VAL A 762 -26.04 20.42 35.32
C VAL A 762 -25.99 21.75 36.08
N VAL A 763 -24.81 22.10 36.58
CA VAL A 763 -24.55 23.26 37.42
C VAL A 763 -23.76 24.32 36.63
N PRO A 764 -24.33 25.52 36.39
CA PRO A 764 -23.61 26.63 35.81
C PRO A 764 -22.44 27.08 36.70
N ILE A 765 -21.25 27.25 36.12
CA ILE A 765 -20.02 27.57 36.86
C ILE A 765 -20.13 28.84 37.72
N GLY A 766 -20.89 29.85 37.28
CA GLY A 766 -21.11 31.11 37.99
C GLY A 766 -21.94 30.98 39.26
N LYS A 767 -22.79 29.94 39.37
CA LYS A 767 -23.54 29.62 40.60
C LYS A 767 -22.65 28.98 41.68
N VAL A 768 -21.49 28.43 41.34
CA VAL A 768 -20.56 27.82 42.30
C VAL A 768 -19.85 28.91 43.11
N LYS A 769 -20.32 29.17 44.34
CA LYS A 769 -19.74 30.16 45.27
C LYS A 769 -18.72 29.58 46.24
N LYS A 770 -18.72 28.26 46.43
CA LYS A 770 -17.70 27.52 47.20
C LYS A 770 -17.18 26.40 46.32
N GLY A 771 -16.00 26.60 45.74
CA GLY A 771 -15.41 25.67 44.77
C GLY A 771 -14.13 25.03 45.29
N THR A 772 -13.99 23.71 45.07
CA THR A 772 -12.72 22.98 45.22
C THR A 772 -11.79 23.20 44.02
N PHE A 773 -10.63 22.52 44.01
CA PHE A 773 -9.55 22.62 43.02
C PHE A 773 -10.05 22.63 41.57
N TYR A 774 -10.89 21.66 41.17
CA TYR A 774 -11.33 21.56 39.77
C TYR A 774 -12.30 22.66 39.35
N HIS A 775 -13.17 23.13 40.24
CA HIS A 775 -14.07 24.24 39.93
C HIS A 775 -13.28 25.53 39.70
N ARG A 776 -12.31 25.80 40.59
CA ARG A 776 -11.46 26.98 40.49
C ARG A 776 -10.57 26.91 39.25
N ALA A 777 -9.96 25.77 38.98
CA ALA A 777 -9.11 25.60 37.80
C ALA A 777 -9.89 25.76 36.49
N LEU A 778 -11.12 25.24 36.43
CA LEU A 778 -12.00 25.41 35.29
C LEU A 778 -12.42 26.88 35.11
N LEU A 779 -12.86 27.56 36.17
CA LEU A 779 -13.22 28.99 36.10
C LEU A 779 -12.01 29.85 35.70
N PHE A 780 -10.82 29.55 36.24
CA PHE A 780 -9.58 30.21 35.85
C PHE A 780 -9.30 30.04 34.36
N LYS A 781 -9.40 28.81 33.83
CA LYS A 781 -9.23 28.55 32.40
C LYS A 781 -10.23 29.31 31.54
N VAL A 782 -11.52 29.29 31.91
CA VAL A 782 -12.59 30.00 31.18
C VAL A 782 -12.34 31.50 31.14
N LEU A 783 -12.03 32.12 32.27
CA LEU A 783 -11.77 33.56 32.33
C LEU A 783 -10.46 33.92 31.59
N ALA A 784 -9.41 33.11 31.74
CA ALA A 784 -8.15 33.27 31.04
C ALA A 784 -8.34 33.24 29.52
N ASP A 785 -9.10 32.28 29.00
CA ASP A 785 -9.43 32.15 27.57
C ASP A 785 -10.21 33.37 27.05
N ARG A 786 -11.12 33.93 27.85
CA ARG A 786 -11.93 35.11 27.49
C ARG A 786 -11.12 36.41 27.48
N ILE A 787 -10.08 36.53 28.30
CA ILE A 787 -9.21 37.71 28.37
C ILE A 787 -7.85 37.50 27.67
N GLY A 788 -7.66 36.37 26.97
CA GLY A 788 -6.48 36.11 26.14
C GLY A 788 -5.20 35.71 26.90
N ILE A 789 -5.32 35.15 28.11
CA ILE A 789 -4.21 34.59 28.87
C ILE A 789 -4.07 33.10 28.52
N GLY A 790 -2.94 32.70 27.94
CA GLY A 790 -2.67 31.31 27.62
C GLY A 790 -2.39 30.45 28.86
N CYS A 791 -3.30 29.54 29.19
CA CYS A 791 -3.10 28.55 30.25
C CYS A 791 -3.64 27.17 29.85
N SER A 792 -3.03 26.13 30.39
CA SER A 792 -3.54 24.76 30.27
C SER A 792 -4.51 24.46 31.42
N LEU A 793 -5.38 23.47 31.24
CA LEU A 793 -6.22 22.90 32.29
C LEU A 793 -5.88 21.41 32.41
N VAL A 794 -5.39 21.02 33.58
CA VAL A 794 -4.91 19.65 33.84
C VAL A 794 -5.74 19.02 34.94
N ARG A 795 -6.29 17.84 34.69
CA ARG A 795 -7.01 17.02 35.66
C ARG A 795 -6.03 16.09 36.37
N GLY A 796 -6.14 16.02 37.69
CA GLY A 796 -5.48 15.01 38.51
C GLY A 796 -6.49 14.04 39.12
N ASP A 797 -5.98 13.22 40.05
CA ASP A 797 -6.79 12.25 40.76
C ASP A 797 -7.68 12.92 41.83
N TYR A 798 -8.71 12.21 42.30
CA TYR A 798 -9.53 12.61 43.46
C TYR A 798 -10.09 14.04 43.40
N ASN A 799 -10.72 14.42 42.27
CA ASN A 799 -11.28 15.76 42.07
C ASN A 799 -10.23 16.89 42.14
N ARG A 800 -8.97 16.62 41.80
CA ARG A 800 -7.95 17.66 41.62
C ARG A 800 -7.93 18.14 40.17
N ALA A 801 -7.72 19.43 39.99
CA ALA A 801 -7.28 20.00 38.73
C ALA A 801 -6.48 21.27 39.00
N TRP A 802 -5.62 21.65 38.06
CA TRP A 802 -4.80 22.86 38.16
C TRP A 802 -4.58 23.48 36.78
N ASN A 803 -4.08 24.71 36.79
CA ASN A 803 -3.68 25.41 35.57
C ASN A 803 -2.17 25.54 35.49
N GLU A 804 -1.66 25.38 34.28
CA GLU A 804 -0.25 25.58 33.98
C GLU A 804 -0.12 26.76 33.02
N VAL A 805 0.77 27.70 33.34
CA VAL A 805 1.02 28.92 32.56
C VAL A 805 2.48 29.00 32.14
N LYS A 806 2.72 29.53 30.94
CA LYS A 806 4.08 29.79 30.42
C LYS A 806 4.41 31.26 30.60
N LEU A 807 5.41 31.56 31.40
CA LEU A 807 5.85 32.92 31.69
C LEU A 807 7.34 33.08 31.37
N VAL A 808 7.72 34.22 30.81
CA VAL A 808 9.13 34.59 30.64
C VAL A 808 9.61 35.23 31.94
N ASP A 809 10.75 34.75 32.46
CA ASP A 809 11.39 35.37 33.63
C ASP A 809 12.21 36.59 33.22
N ASP A 810 12.11 37.66 34.02
CA ASP A 810 13.03 38.80 33.92
C ASP A 810 14.42 38.38 34.41
N SER A 811 15.47 38.76 33.69
CA SER A 811 16.84 38.42 34.07
C SER A 811 17.19 39.04 35.44
N SER A 812 17.65 38.23 36.39
CA SER A 812 18.07 38.68 37.73
C SER A 812 19.36 39.52 37.72
N GLN A 813 19.91 39.82 36.55
CA GLN A 813 21.01 40.75 36.33
C GLN A 813 20.61 41.63 35.16
N GLY A 814 20.35 42.93 35.41
CA GLY A 814 19.77 43.90 34.48
C GLY A 814 20.56 44.14 33.19
N ILE A 815 20.64 43.13 32.33
CA ILE A 815 21.13 43.18 30.97
C ILE A 815 19.89 43.03 30.08
N SER A 816 19.34 44.18 29.66
CA SER A 816 18.28 44.24 28.68
C SER A 816 18.75 43.60 27.37
N GLY A 817 18.17 42.46 26.98
CA GLY A 817 18.36 41.90 25.63
C GLY A 817 18.41 40.37 25.50
N LEU A 818 18.46 39.60 26.59
CA LEU A 818 18.38 38.14 26.54
C LEU A 818 17.02 37.67 27.08
N LEU A 819 16.08 37.40 26.17
CA LEU A 819 14.84 36.69 26.49
C LEU A 819 15.20 35.27 26.93
N LEU A 820 15.08 34.98 28.23
CA LEU A 820 15.18 33.62 28.73
C LEU A 820 14.03 32.77 28.16
N PRO A 821 14.23 31.45 27.97
CA PRO A 821 13.15 30.59 27.55
C PRO A 821 11.99 30.65 28.55
N PRO A 822 10.71 30.67 28.07
CA PRO A 822 9.56 30.70 28.96
C PRO A 822 9.55 29.45 29.85
N GLN A 823 9.29 29.65 31.13
CA GLN A 823 9.17 28.58 32.13
C GLN A 823 7.70 28.28 32.40
N GLU A 824 7.40 27.02 32.72
CA GLU A 824 6.06 26.56 33.10
C GLU A 824 5.86 26.68 34.61
N TYR A 825 4.72 27.23 35.02
CA TYR A 825 4.31 27.39 36.41
C TYR A 825 2.92 26.81 36.64
N VAL A 826 2.73 26.14 37.78
CA VAL A 826 1.42 25.77 38.33
C VAL A 826 0.88 26.94 39.13
N VAL A 827 -0.37 27.32 38.87
CA VAL A 827 -1.05 28.40 39.58
C VAL A 827 -1.74 27.85 40.83
N ASP A 828 -1.36 28.35 42.02
CA ASP A 828 -2.12 28.07 43.25
C ASP A 828 -3.44 28.86 43.22
N LEU A 829 -4.56 28.15 43.35
CA LEU A 829 -5.91 28.70 43.42
C LEU A 829 -6.61 28.42 44.75
N MET A 830 -5.95 27.69 45.67
CA MET A 830 -6.56 27.15 46.88
C MET A 830 -5.94 27.75 48.15
N PHE A 831 -4.62 27.65 48.32
CA PHE A 831 -3.95 27.96 49.58
C PHE A 831 -3.42 29.38 49.58
N GLU A 832 -2.60 29.71 48.58
CA GLU A 832 -2.07 31.06 48.35
C GLU A 832 -2.43 31.53 46.93
N PRO A 833 -3.68 31.97 46.69
CA PRO A 833 -4.15 32.34 45.36
C PRO A 833 -3.21 33.33 44.64
N GLY A 834 -2.67 32.90 43.50
CA GLY A 834 -1.71 33.67 42.71
C GLY A 834 -0.24 33.34 42.98
N PHE A 835 0.07 32.45 43.92
CA PHE A 835 1.42 31.89 44.05
C PHE A 835 1.75 31.01 42.83
N LEU A 836 2.91 31.28 42.21
CA LEU A 836 3.35 30.60 40.99
C LEU A 836 4.44 29.58 41.32
N MET A 837 4.06 28.31 41.32
CA MET A 837 4.94 27.19 41.64
C MET A 837 5.63 26.72 40.36
N LYS A 838 6.96 26.71 40.32
CA LYS A 838 7.70 26.25 39.15
C LYS A 838 7.40 24.77 38.88
N GLN A 839 7.11 24.41 37.63
CA GLN A 839 6.83 23.03 37.25
C GLN A 839 8.03 22.12 37.64
N GLY A 840 7.74 21.03 38.35
CA GLY A 840 8.75 20.10 38.88
C GLY A 840 9.39 20.51 40.22
N SER A 841 8.92 21.58 40.87
CA SER A 841 9.29 21.90 42.25
C SER A 841 8.54 21.02 43.26
N ALA A 842 9.09 20.88 44.47
CA ALA A 842 8.47 20.10 45.54
C ALA A 842 7.08 20.66 45.92
N GLU A 843 6.93 21.98 45.85
CA GLU A 843 5.69 22.69 46.12
C GLU A 843 4.61 22.38 45.05
N ALA A 844 5.01 22.39 43.77
CA ALA A 844 4.12 22.03 42.67
C ALA A 844 3.65 20.57 42.77
N ASP A 845 4.57 19.65 43.06
CA ASP A 845 4.24 18.23 43.24
C ASP A 845 3.35 17.99 44.46
N GLN A 846 3.58 18.75 45.53
CA GLN A 846 2.72 18.69 46.73
C GLN A 846 1.31 19.19 46.38
N TYR A 847 1.18 20.32 45.69
CA TYR A 847 -0.12 20.87 45.28
C TYR A 847 -0.92 19.88 44.41
N LYS A 848 -0.24 19.12 43.55
CA LYS A 848 -0.86 18.10 42.68
C LYS A 848 -1.33 16.85 43.42
N ARG A 849 -0.80 16.55 44.62
CA ARG A 849 -1.00 15.27 45.34
C ARG A 849 -1.72 15.38 46.68
N ILE A 850 -1.84 16.58 47.27
CA ILE A 850 -2.52 16.79 48.57
C ILE A 850 -3.95 16.29 48.52
#